data_AF-A0A818DL31-F1
#
_entry.id   AF-A0A818DL31-F1
#
_cell.length_a   1.000
_cell.length_b   1.000
_cell.length_c   1.000
_cell.angle_alpha   90.00
_cell.angle_beta   90.00
_cell.angle_gamma   90.00
#
_symmetry.space_group_name_H-M   'P 1'
#
loop_
_entity.id
_entity.type
_entity.pdbx_description
1 polymer ?
#
loop_
_entity_poly.entity_id
_entity_poly.type
_entity_poly.pdbx_seq_one_letter_code
_entity_poly.pdbx_strand_id
1 'polypeptide(L)'
;MATQPSAITGYTYDEFMLKHECPWAKHHHESPRRLSSILDRCRELSLFDRCLFVKCTKATDEDILLFHKESFLKSLSQAPCENIEQLKEFCRKYEDVYMNEFSFEAAKLAIGGSLNLLDSIMTNKCQNGFALVRPPGHHAMENEMNGFCLFNNVVITAKTAIEKYNLQRILIIDWDVHHGQGTQYAFYDTNKVLYISTHRYEYGQFWPNLAESDFDAIGEGNGRGFNVNIPLNKTGLKNVDYLYIFFNIILPIAYEYDPDLVLISAGYDVALGCPEGEMKITPDTFAHLTHYLKGLADGKVLILLEGGYCIDTLAESAAWTLRSLLGDPCPPLQTCANPNPIVKKTVACCKHVLKDYWQSLRIDLTDKCEFWIEEAKRKQALAPLVNNEIRPAQYDLTPTLIINRTEEQSLKIQQDIKRALELAPHKKPLERGRTLLVYDELMKKFSSRNHCERPGRIEAIWKGVQSRGLDKRCKMIPSRPATKEEILLVHSDEFYELMKSTKTATQKELQKFKGALRSVEYTNDMFDNALLAAGSCLNMIDAIMTDEGRNGFAIVRPPGHHAHCSLDYGFCYFNNVAICARYLQKHYNLQRILIVDFDYHMGDGVKDVFYEDPGVLYISLHCVDAFPPNEGHPNDCGKDKGLGFNINIGWLNFDPPSIDADYINAFHHIILPVAYEYNPEFVLVCAGFDAAEGDRIGWGKLSACAYSQMTHMLLSLANGRVLEVLEGGYCLQQLNICGSACVATLLGDTPIRCSEDSAKYPQDLVSVRTIRMIKDIHQPFWTSLFSVPDQDDNTINKLAENLEKTSIINN
;
A
#
# COMPACT_ATOMS: atom_id res chain seq x y z
N MET A 1 0.42 -25.47 8.81
CA MET A 1 0.87 -24.31 9.59
C MET A 1 -0.10 -24.13 10.74
N ALA A 2 0.38 -24.05 11.98
CA ALA A 2 -0.47 -23.77 13.13
C ALA A 2 -1.12 -22.39 12.96
N THR A 3 -2.39 -22.27 13.32
CA THR A 3 -3.15 -21.01 13.31
C THR A 3 -2.36 -19.94 14.06
N GLN A 4 -1.88 -18.91 13.36
CA GLN A 4 -1.27 -17.77 14.02
C GLN A 4 -2.33 -17.12 14.95
N PRO A 5 -1.97 -16.72 16.18
CA PRO A 5 -2.84 -15.91 17.02
C PRO A 5 -3.27 -14.66 16.25
N SER A 6 -4.47 -14.13 16.50
CA SER A 6 -4.90 -12.85 15.92
C SER A 6 -3.80 -11.81 16.12
N ALA A 7 -3.34 -11.16 15.05
CA ALA A 7 -2.25 -10.19 15.08
C ALA A 7 -2.51 -9.11 16.16
N ILE A 8 -1.71 -9.11 17.21
CA ILE A 8 -1.77 -8.12 18.31
C ILE A 8 -0.85 -6.97 17.93
N THR A 9 -1.32 -5.73 18.02
CA THR A 9 -0.48 -4.53 17.90
C THR A 9 0.04 -4.12 19.26
N GLY A 10 1.35 -3.94 19.41
CA GLY A 10 1.96 -3.37 20.60
C GLY A 10 2.10 -1.86 20.53
N TYR A 11 2.09 -1.18 21.68
CA TYR A 11 2.53 0.21 21.78
C TYR A 11 3.32 0.43 23.05
N THR A 12 4.20 1.42 23.04
CA THR A 12 5.00 1.79 24.21
C THR A 12 5.09 3.30 24.34
N TYR A 13 5.05 3.78 25.57
CA TYR A 13 5.33 5.16 25.95
C TYR A 13 5.69 5.20 27.45
N ASP A 14 6.37 6.26 27.85
CA ASP A 14 6.62 6.60 29.26
C ASP A 14 6.37 8.10 29.46
N GLU A 15 5.60 8.45 30.49
CA GLU A 15 5.25 9.83 30.80
C GLU A 15 6.47 10.69 31.15
N PHE A 16 7.57 10.08 31.62
CA PHE A 16 8.81 10.79 31.91
C PHE A 16 9.40 11.48 30.67
N MET A 17 9.15 10.97 29.47
CA MET A 17 9.55 11.63 28.22
C MET A 17 8.87 13.00 28.02
N LEU A 18 7.77 13.30 28.71
CA LEU A 18 7.16 14.63 28.71
C LEU A 18 7.98 15.67 29.48
N LYS A 19 8.96 15.27 30.28
CA LYS A 19 9.85 16.19 31.00
C LYS A 19 10.98 16.76 30.13
N HIS A 20 11.22 16.20 28.95
CA HIS A 20 12.15 16.78 27.98
C HIS A 20 11.51 18.03 27.34
N GLU A 21 11.99 19.21 27.70
CA GLU A 21 11.49 20.49 27.18
C GLU A 21 12.62 21.54 27.12
N CYS A 22 12.49 22.50 26.20
CA CYS A 22 13.52 23.52 26.00
C CYS A 22 13.49 24.57 27.13
N PRO A 23 14.54 24.68 27.96
CA PRO A 23 14.50 25.56 29.13
C PRO A 23 14.66 27.04 28.79
N TRP A 24 14.99 27.39 27.54
CA TRP A 24 15.14 28.78 27.09
C TRP A 24 14.17 29.19 25.98
N ALA A 25 13.31 28.29 25.46
CA ALA A 25 12.31 28.60 24.44
C ALA A 25 10.95 27.99 24.78
N LYS A 26 10.05 28.80 25.37
CA LYS A 26 8.72 28.37 25.83
C LYS A 26 7.80 27.82 24.72
N HIS A 27 8.03 28.22 23.48
CA HIS A 27 7.22 27.83 22.32
C HIS A 27 8.05 27.08 21.27
N HIS A 28 9.04 26.31 21.72
CA HIS A 28 9.82 25.45 20.85
C HIS A 28 8.92 24.43 20.12
N HIS A 29 9.17 24.17 18.84
CA HIS A 29 8.35 23.27 18.02
C HIS A 29 8.41 21.82 18.54
N GLU A 30 9.62 21.30 18.80
CA GLU A 30 9.82 20.07 19.55
C GLU A 30 9.48 20.34 21.02
N SER A 31 8.38 19.75 21.51
CA SER A 31 7.82 20.03 22.83
C SER A 31 7.02 18.84 23.39
N PRO A 32 6.80 18.77 24.72
CA PRO A 32 5.98 17.72 25.34
C PRO A 32 4.59 17.57 24.74
N ARG A 33 4.02 18.68 24.24
CA ARG A 33 2.68 18.71 23.66
C ARG A 33 2.52 17.70 22.52
N ARG A 34 3.58 17.48 21.72
CA ARG A 34 3.61 16.54 20.60
C ARG A 34 3.24 15.12 21.02
N LEU A 35 3.87 14.60 22.07
CA LEU A 35 3.61 13.26 22.56
C LEU A 35 2.24 13.21 23.28
N SER A 36 1.93 14.20 24.12
CA SER A 36 0.67 14.22 24.86
C SER A 36 -0.56 14.25 23.94
N SER A 37 -0.53 15.00 22.84
CA SER A 37 -1.67 15.10 21.91
C SER A 37 -1.93 13.80 21.18
N ILE A 38 -0.88 13.05 20.80
CA ILE A 38 -1.04 11.71 20.21
C ILE A 38 -1.69 10.77 21.23
N LEU A 39 -1.19 10.78 22.48
CA LEU A 39 -1.75 9.94 23.55
C LEU A 39 -3.22 10.25 23.79
N ASP A 40 -3.59 11.53 23.88
CA ASP A 40 -4.97 11.96 24.08
C ASP A 40 -5.87 11.57 22.90
N ARG A 41 -5.40 11.76 21.67
CA ARG A 41 -6.15 11.39 20.47
C ARG A 41 -6.38 9.89 20.36
N CYS A 42 -5.36 9.09 20.61
CA CYS A 42 -5.49 7.63 20.61
C CYS A 42 -6.41 7.11 21.74
N ARG A 43 -6.45 7.78 22.89
CA ARG A 43 -7.42 7.49 23.98
C ARG A 43 -8.85 7.88 23.59
N GLU A 44 -9.04 9.07 23.02
CA GLU A 44 -10.35 9.55 22.54
C GLU A 44 -10.98 8.56 21.55
N LEU A 45 -10.14 7.99 20.68
CA LEU A 45 -10.54 7.01 19.67
C LEU A 45 -10.54 5.55 20.17
N SER A 46 -10.28 5.30 21.45
CA SER A 46 -10.18 3.95 22.06
C SER A 46 -9.24 3.00 21.31
N LEU A 47 -8.15 3.52 20.73
CA LEU A 47 -7.19 2.70 19.99
C LEU A 47 -6.32 1.86 20.92
N PHE A 48 -5.91 2.43 22.06
CA PHE A 48 -5.06 1.72 23.02
C PHE A 48 -5.76 0.53 23.70
N ASP A 49 -7.10 0.56 23.81
CA ASP A 49 -7.89 -0.55 24.36
C ASP A 49 -7.75 -1.83 23.52
N ARG A 50 -7.33 -1.69 22.26
CA ARG A 50 -7.10 -2.79 21.30
C ARG A 50 -5.64 -3.20 21.19
N CYS A 51 -4.73 -2.51 21.88
CA CYS A 51 -3.29 -2.72 21.78
C CYS A 51 -2.73 -3.40 23.03
N LEU A 52 -1.60 -4.10 22.86
CA LEU A 52 -0.76 -4.55 23.96
C LEU A 52 0.14 -3.39 24.42
N PHE A 53 -0.05 -2.91 25.65
CA PHE A 53 0.91 -1.98 26.24
C PHE A 53 2.21 -2.69 26.62
N VAL A 54 3.32 -2.24 26.04
CA VAL A 54 4.67 -2.69 26.35
C VAL A 54 5.35 -1.63 27.19
N LYS A 55 5.73 -2.00 28.42
CA LYS A 55 6.36 -1.08 29.38
C LYS A 55 7.77 -0.69 28.91
N CYS A 56 8.07 0.62 28.92
CA CYS A 56 9.43 1.12 28.72
C CYS A 56 10.35 0.75 29.90
N THR A 57 11.54 0.27 29.56
CA THR A 57 12.71 0.27 30.44
C THR A 57 13.73 1.25 29.90
N LYS A 58 14.65 1.73 30.74
CA LYS A 58 15.79 2.52 30.25
C LYS A 58 16.74 1.60 29.50
N ALA A 59 17.22 2.03 28.34
CA ALA A 59 18.34 1.39 27.65
C ALA A 59 19.57 1.35 28.57
N THR A 60 20.35 0.27 28.50
CA THR A 60 21.62 0.19 29.20
C THR A 60 22.68 1.00 28.46
N ASP A 61 23.84 1.18 29.08
CA ASP A 61 24.95 1.85 28.39
C ASP A 61 25.46 0.96 27.24
N GLU A 62 25.44 -0.36 27.40
CA GLU A 62 25.77 -1.32 26.33
C GLU A 62 24.85 -1.19 25.12
N ASP A 63 23.53 -1.00 25.34
CA ASP A 63 22.58 -0.77 24.26
C ASP A 63 22.95 0.49 23.45
N ILE A 64 23.33 1.58 24.13
CA ILE A 64 23.69 2.85 23.50
C ILE A 64 25.04 2.74 22.77
N LEU A 65 25.98 2.00 23.34
CA LEU A 65 27.32 1.75 22.78
C LEU A 65 27.30 0.86 21.53
N LEU A 66 26.16 0.27 21.15
CA LEU A 66 26.00 -0.38 19.84
C LEU A 66 26.22 0.59 18.68
N PHE A 67 25.98 1.89 18.88
CA PHE A 67 26.19 2.91 17.87
C PHE A 67 27.01 4.09 18.36
N HIS A 68 26.72 4.62 19.55
CA HIS A 68 27.37 5.84 20.00
C HIS A 68 28.70 5.56 20.70
N LYS A 69 29.66 6.48 20.56
CA LYS A 69 30.94 6.37 21.27
C LYS A 69 30.79 6.54 22.78
N GLU A 70 31.60 5.82 23.53
CA GLU A 70 31.66 5.94 25.00
C GLU A 70 31.96 7.37 25.46
N SER A 71 32.85 8.08 24.75
CA SER A 71 33.15 9.49 25.00
C SER A 71 31.92 10.39 24.85
N PHE A 72 31.07 10.12 23.86
CA PHE A 72 29.85 10.88 23.61
C PHE A 72 28.80 10.60 24.69
N LEU A 73 28.54 9.32 24.98
CA LEU A 73 27.64 8.91 26.06
C LEU A 73 28.03 9.55 27.40
N LYS A 74 29.32 9.52 27.74
CA LYS A 74 29.85 10.15 28.95
C LYS A 74 29.65 11.67 28.93
N SER A 75 29.94 12.33 27.80
CA SER A 75 29.72 13.78 27.64
C SER A 75 28.26 14.17 27.88
N LEU A 76 27.31 13.43 27.30
CA LEU A 76 25.87 13.68 27.48
C LEU A 76 25.42 13.43 28.92
N SER A 77 25.91 12.36 29.56
CA SER A 77 25.58 12.06 30.98
C SER A 77 26.09 13.12 31.96
N GLN A 78 27.10 13.90 31.55
CA GLN A 78 27.76 14.94 32.33
C GLN A 78 27.40 16.35 31.85
N ALA A 79 26.37 16.49 31.01
CA ALA A 79 25.90 17.80 30.55
C ALA A 79 25.58 18.69 31.78
N PRO A 80 25.99 19.97 31.78
CA PRO A 80 25.89 20.84 32.95
C PRO A 80 24.45 21.36 33.17
N CYS A 81 23.49 20.45 33.33
CA CYS A 81 22.06 20.76 33.37
C CYS A 81 21.64 21.60 34.59
N GLU A 82 22.47 21.67 35.63
CA GLU A 82 22.23 22.51 36.82
C GLU A 82 22.40 24.02 36.53
N ASN A 83 23.07 24.39 35.43
CA ASN A 83 23.32 25.78 35.07
C ASN A 83 22.93 26.03 33.60
N ILE A 84 21.84 26.77 33.41
CA ILE A 84 21.27 27.06 32.07
C ILE A 84 22.29 27.70 31.12
N GLU A 85 23.15 28.60 31.59
CA GLU A 85 24.12 29.27 30.71
C GLU A 85 25.25 28.32 30.28
N GLN A 86 25.70 27.45 31.18
CA GLN A 86 26.64 26.38 30.83
C GLN A 86 26.00 25.33 29.92
N LEU A 87 24.71 25.02 30.12
CA LEU A 87 23.97 24.10 29.28
C LEU A 87 23.77 24.65 27.87
N LYS A 88 23.44 25.94 27.74
CA LYS A 88 23.42 26.61 26.44
C LYS A 88 24.78 26.49 25.77
N GLU A 89 25.86 26.81 26.45
CA GLU A 89 27.20 26.70 25.89
C GLU A 89 27.58 25.26 25.49
N PHE A 90 27.08 24.27 26.23
CA PHE A 90 27.20 22.86 25.86
C PHE A 90 26.41 22.55 24.58
N CYS A 91 25.15 22.97 24.49
CA CYS A 91 24.28 22.75 23.33
C CYS A 91 24.75 23.50 22.08
N ARG A 92 25.39 24.68 22.20
CA ARG A 92 25.95 25.45 21.07
C ARG A 92 26.99 24.68 20.26
N LYS A 93 27.52 23.57 20.76
CA LYS A 93 28.46 22.71 20.02
C LYS A 93 27.77 21.89 18.92
N TYR A 94 26.45 21.86 18.94
CA TYR A 94 25.60 20.98 18.15
C TYR A 94 24.51 21.82 17.49
N GLU A 95 24.11 21.43 16.29
CA GLU A 95 23.12 22.16 15.50
C GLU A 95 21.69 21.76 15.89
N ASP A 96 20.84 22.76 16.14
CA ASP A 96 19.40 22.60 16.42
C ASP A 96 19.09 21.59 17.53
N VAL A 97 19.77 21.69 18.68
CA VAL A 97 19.47 20.85 19.85
C VAL A 97 19.29 21.67 21.11
N TYR A 98 18.51 21.11 22.03
CA TYR A 98 18.39 21.60 23.39
C TYR A 98 18.38 20.43 24.36
N MET A 99 18.69 20.73 25.63
CA MET A 99 18.58 19.76 26.71
C MET A 99 18.06 20.45 27.99
N ASN A 100 17.59 19.63 28.92
CA ASN A 100 17.38 19.96 30.31
C ASN A 100 17.86 18.79 31.19
N GLU A 101 17.66 18.88 32.50
CA GLU A 101 18.08 17.86 33.47
C GLU A 101 17.43 16.48 33.29
N PHE A 102 16.31 16.39 32.56
CA PHE A 102 15.58 15.15 32.31
C PHE A 102 15.87 14.54 30.92
N SER A 103 16.47 15.31 30.01
CA SER A 103 16.71 14.92 28.62
C SER A 103 17.46 13.59 28.46
N PHE A 104 18.53 13.39 29.23
CA PHE A 104 19.36 12.19 29.14
C PHE A 104 18.55 10.93 29.47
N GLU A 105 17.83 10.96 30.59
CA GLU A 105 16.98 9.85 31.05
C GLU A 105 15.78 9.61 30.13
N ALA A 106 15.17 10.67 29.59
CA ALA A 106 14.13 10.57 28.57
C ALA A 106 14.64 9.87 27.30
N ALA A 107 15.85 10.20 26.83
CA ALA A 107 16.46 9.54 25.68
C ALA A 107 16.76 8.05 25.95
N LYS A 108 17.21 7.69 27.16
CA LYS A 108 17.37 6.27 27.54
C LYS A 108 16.03 5.52 27.53
N LEU A 109 14.92 6.17 27.92
CA LEU A 109 13.58 5.59 27.83
C LEU A 109 13.07 5.47 26.38
N ALA A 110 13.38 6.43 25.52
CA ALA A 110 13.03 6.38 24.10
C ALA A 110 13.67 5.17 23.40
N ILE A 111 14.97 4.97 23.60
CA ILE A 111 15.69 3.78 23.09
C ILE A 111 15.13 2.52 23.72
N GLY A 112 15.07 2.45 25.04
CA GLY A 112 14.67 1.22 25.72
C GLY A 112 13.23 0.81 25.41
N GLY A 113 12.29 1.76 25.30
CA GLY A 113 10.94 1.50 24.79
C GLY A 113 10.95 0.87 23.39
N SER A 114 11.75 1.43 22.48
CA SER A 114 11.92 0.89 21.13
C SER A 114 12.46 -0.55 21.14
N LEU A 115 13.46 -0.83 21.98
CA LEU A 115 14.03 -2.17 22.17
C LEU A 115 13.05 -3.16 22.83
N ASN A 116 12.25 -2.72 23.80
CA ASN A 116 11.23 -3.56 24.44
C ASN A 116 10.13 -3.96 23.45
N LEU A 117 9.74 -3.05 22.57
CA LEU A 117 8.74 -3.31 21.56
C LEU A 117 9.31 -4.20 20.43
N LEU A 118 10.56 -3.97 20.01
CA LEU A 118 11.29 -4.89 19.14
C LEU A 118 11.31 -6.32 19.74
N ASP A 119 11.66 -6.48 21.02
CA ASP A 119 11.66 -7.79 21.69
C ASP A 119 10.27 -8.44 21.66
N SER A 120 9.22 -7.64 21.86
CA SER A 120 7.85 -8.14 21.81
C SER A 120 7.45 -8.63 20.41
N ILE A 121 7.92 -7.97 19.35
CA ILE A 121 7.69 -8.40 17.96
C ILE A 121 8.50 -9.67 17.65
N MET A 122 9.81 -9.66 17.95
CA MET A 122 10.70 -10.80 17.66
C MET A 122 10.35 -12.07 18.46
N THR A 123 9.73 -11.91 19.63
CA THR A 123 9.23 -13.02 20.47
C THR A 123 7.77 -13.38 20.21
N ASN A 124 7.14 -12.81 19.18
CA ASN A 124 5.74 -13.04 18.78
C ASN A 124 4.70 -12.72 19.87
N LYS A 125 5.01 -11.81 20.82
CA LYS A 125 4.02 -11.27 21.78
C LYS A 125 3.08 -10.28 21.08
N CYS A 126 3.58 -9.56 20.09
CA CYS A 126 2.81 -8.74 19.16
C CYS A 126 3.34 -8.94 17.73
N GLN A 127 2.50 -8.67 16.74
CA GLN A 127 2.85 -8.78 15.32
C GLN A 127 3.62 -7.54 14.83
N ASN A 128 3.23 -6.36 15.33
CA ASN A 128 3.75 -5.06 14.96
C ASN A 128 3.59 -4.10 16.14
N GLY A 129 4.11 -2.87 16.03
CA GLY A 129 3.83 -1.87 17.05
C GLY A 129 4.33 -0.45 16.77
N PHE A 130 3.93 0.46 17.67
CA PHE A 130 4.29 1.88 17.63
C PHE A 130 4.96 2.33 18.94
N ALA A 131 6.23 2.70 18.86
CA ALA A 131 7.00 3.37 19.90
C ALA A 131 6.73 4.89 19.88
N LEU A 132 5.90 5.34 20.81
CA LEU A 132 5.55 6.75 21.01
C LEU A 132 6.61 7.40 21.91
N VAL A 133 7.74 7.75 21.30
CA VAL A 133 8.97 8.13 22.00
C VAL A 133 9.35 9.60 21.78
N ARG A 134 10.10 10.16 22.71
CA ARG A 134 10.74 11.48 22.62
C ARG A 134 11.91 11.56 23.61
N PRO A 135 13.06 12.17 23.26
CA PRO A 135 13.39 12.88 22.01
C PRO A 135 13.42 11.98 20.75
N PRO A 136 13.34 12.58 19.54
CA PRO A 136 13.55 11.88 18.26
C PRO A 136 15.01 11.36 18.14
N GLY A 137 15.32 10.63 17.07
CA GLY A 137 16.60 9.95 16.91
C GLY A 137 17.28 10.02 15.54
N HIS A 138 16.56 10.12 14.42
CA HIS A 138 17.14 9.83 13.09
C HIS A 138 18.31 10.74 12.63
N HIS A 139 18.47 11.93 13.22
CA HIS A 139 19.59 12.85 12.95
C HIS A 139 20.84 12.58 13.80
N ALA A 140 20.69 11.95 14.97
CA ALA A 140 21.81 11.75 15.89
C ALA A 140 22.89 10.87 15.25
N MET A 141 24.14 11.33 15.32
CA MET A 141 25.31 10.67 14.72
C MET A 141 26.11 9.91 15.78
N GLU A 142 27.12 9.15 15.36
CA GLU A 142 27.94 8.29 16.25
C GLU A 142 28.51 9.03 17.48
N ASN A 143 28.85 10.32 17.33
CA ASN A 143 29.48 11.13 18.37
C ASN A 143 28.91 12.55 18.45
N GLU A 144 27.66 12.75 18.03
CA GLU A 144 27.08 14.08 17.90
C GLU A 144 25.54 14.08 18.04
N MET A 145 25.03 15.09 18.75
CA MET A 145 23.60 15.43 18.77
C MET A 145 23.28 16.34 17.58
N ASN A 146 22.12 16.20 16.97
CA ASN A 146 21.73 17.04 15.83
C ASN A 146 20.21 17.05 15.67
N GLY A 147 19.59 18.17 15.27
CA GLY A 147 18.17 18.22 14.88
C GLY A 147 17.22 17.64 15.93
N PHE A 148 17.32 18.14 17.16
CA PHE A 148 16.58 17.67 18.35
C PHE A 148 16.89 16.23 18.81
N CYS A 149 17.72 15.48 18.09
CA CYS A 149 18.04 14.09 18.39
C CYS A 149 19.28 13.99 19.29
N LEU A 150 19.14 13.30 20.43
CA LEU A 150 20.25 13.07 21.38
C LEU A 150 20.96 11.74 21.09
N PHE A 151 20.18 10.68 20.91
CA PHE A 151 20.64 9.34 20.54
C PHE A 151 19.80 8.81 19.39
N ASN A 152 20.37 7.93 18.56
CA ASN A 152 19.70 7.43 17.38
C ASN A 152 18.88 6.17 17.68
N ASN A 153 17.59 6.38 17.96
CA ASN A 153 16.64 5.33 18.34
C ASN A 153 16.55 4.21 17.29
N VAL A 154 16.39 4.58 16.00
CA VAL A 154 16.18 3.62 14.92
C VAL A 154 17.45 2.83 14.59
N VAL A 155 18.62 3.48 14.63
CA VAL A 155 19.91 2.82 14.40
C VAL A 155 20.21 1.79 15.49
N ILE A 156 20.04 2.16 16.77
CA ILE A 156 20.25 1.22 17.88
C ILE A 156 19.27 0.04 17.75
N THR A 157 18.00 0.32 17.45
CA THR A 157 16.98 -0.72 17.25
C THR A 157 17.36 -1.69 16.12
N ALA A 158 17.82 -1.17 14.97
CA ALA A 158 18.27 -2.00 13.85
C ALA A 158 19.51 -2.82 14.19
N LYS A 159 20.51 -2.23 14.85
CA LYS A 159 21.71 -2.95 15.31
C LYS A 159 21.37 -4.04 16.31
N THR A 160 20.49 -3.78 17.28
CA THR A 160 20.00 -4.81 18.20
C THR A 160 19.26 -5.93 17.45
N ALA A 161 18.46 -5.61 16.44
CA ALA A 161 17.79 -6.61 15.61
C ALA A 161 18.80 -7.54 14.89
N ILE A 162 19.90 -6.98 14.38
CA ILE A 162 20.99 -7.75 13.76
C ILE A 162 21.73 -8.59 14.81
N GLU A 163 22.18 -7.98 15.90
CA GLU A 163 23.09 -8.64 16.86
C GLU A 163 22.38 -9.64 17.77
N LYS A 164 21.20 -9.29 18.29
CA LYS A 164 20.46 -10.13 19.25
C LYS A 164 19.58 -11.18 18.57
N TYR A 165 18.98 -10.86 17.43
CA TYR A 165 18.04 -11.75 16.73
C TYR A 165 18.59 -12.30 15.41
N ASN A 166 19.81 -11.95 15.03
CA ASN A 166 20.49 -12.44 13.82
C ASN A 166 19.68 -12.20 12.53
N LEU A 167 18.95 -11.08 12.46
CA LEU A 167 18.27 -10.68 11.22
C LEU A 167 19.30 -10.30 10.15
N GLN A 168 18.98 -10.62 8.89
CA GLN A 168 19.90 -10.39 7.78
C GLN A 168 19.51 -9.19 6.92
N ARG A 169 18.21 -8.86 6.86
CA ARG A 169 17.69 -7.79 6.02
C ARG A 169 16.73 -6.91 6.80
N ILE A 170 17.12 -5.67 7.08
CA ILE A 170 16.27 -4.69 7.77
C ILE A 170 15.98 -3.55 6.81
N LEU A 171 14.69 -3.27 6.60
CA LEU A 171 14.27 -2.10 5.85
C LEU A 171 13.97 -0.96 6.83
N ILE A 172 14.63 0.18 6.67
CA ILE A 172 14.30 1.43 7.36
C ILE A 172 13.65 2.35 6.34
N ILE A 173 12.38 2.69 6.55
CA ILE A 173 11.68 3.75 5.80
C ILE A 173 11.62 5.00 6.67
N ASP A 174 12.22 6.07 6.20
CA ASP A 174 12.14 7.39 6.83
C ASP A 174 11.23 8.29 6.00
N TRP A 175 10.03 8.53 6.51
CA TRP A 175 9.06 9.43 5.88
C TRP A 175 8.98 10.79 6.57
N ASP A 176 9.85 11.05 7.55
CA ASP A 176 10.01 12.39 8.13
C ASP A 176 10.40 13.37 7.01
N VAL A 177 9.98 14.64 7.13
CA VAL A 177 10.26 15.63 6.10
C VAL A 177 11.74 16.00 6.03
N HIS A 178 12.51 15.71 7.07
CA HIS A 178 13.95 15.93 7.10
C HIS A 178 14.71 14.65 6.75
N HIS A 179 15.89 14.82 6.17
CA HIS A 179 16.77 13.68 5.91
C HIS A 179 17.39 13.18 7.22
N GLY A 180 17.14 11.91 7.58
CA GLY A 180 17.80 11.24 8.70
C GLY A 180 19.27 10.88 8.40
N GLN A 181 20.13 11.90 8.23
CA GLN A 181 21.55 11.74 7.90
C GLN A 181 22.32 10.87 8.90
N GLY A 182 21.97 10.92 10.19
CA GLY A 182 22.56 10.04 11.21
C GLY A 182 22.29 8.56 10.93
N THR A 183 21.09 8.25 10.46
CA THR A 183 20.70 6.91 10.03
C THR A 183 21.41 6.48 8.75
N GLN A 184 21.51 7.38 7.75
CA GLN A 184 22.28 7.15 6.53
C GLN A 184 23.74 6.79 6.84
N TYR A 185 24.43 7.59 7.66
CA TYR A 185 25.84 7.35 7.99
C TYR A 185 26.05 6.04 8.73
N ALA A 186 25.12 5.62 9.60
CA ALA A 186 25.25 4.41 10.39
C ALA A 186 25.27 3.11 9.57
N PHE A 187 24.73 3.14 8.35
CA PHE A 187 24.56 1.96 7.50
C PHE A 187 25.09 2.14 6.07
N TYR A 188 25.89 3.18 5.83
CA TYR A 188 26.31 3.59 4.48
C TYR A 188 27.14 2.52 3.74
N ASP A 189 27.81 1.63 4.47
CA ASP A 189 28.74 0.61 3.96
C ASP A 189 28.21 -0.83 4.00
N THR A 190 26.94 -1.05 4.40
CA THR A 190 26.35 -2.39 4.59
C THR A 190 25.09 -2.63 3.74
N ASN A 191 24.90 -3.87 3.29
CA ASN A 191 23.67 -4.33 2.62
C ASN A 191 22.66 -4.99 3.56
N LYS A 192 23.01 -5.16 4.85
CA LYS A 192 22.10 -5.74 5.85
C LYS A 192 20.98 -4.80 6.26
N VAL A 193 21.15 -3.51 6.00
CA VAL A 193 20.15 -2.48 6.24
C VAL A 193 19.96 -1.71 4.94
N LEU A 194 18.73 -1.69 4.45
CA LEU A 194 18.30 -0.82 3.37
C LEU A 194 17.65 0.41 4.00
N TYR A 195 18.23 1.59 3.78
CA TYR A 195 17.66 2.86 4.23
C TYR A 195 17.05 3.62 3.05
N ILE A 196 15.77 3.97 3.17
CA ILE A 196 15.06 4.78 2.17
C ILE A 196 14.46 5.99 2.86
N SER A 197 14.77 7.20 2.38
CA SER A 197 14.28 8.45 2.96
C SER A 197 13.62 9.35 1.93
N THR A 198 12.40 9.84 2.23
CA THR A 198 11.71 10.88 1.47
C THR A 198 11.72 12.19 2.25
N HIS A 199 12.44 13.20 1.79
CA HIS A 199 12.66 14.43 2.57
C HIS A 199 12.62 15.69 1.71
N ARG A 200 12.18 16.81 2.28
CA ARG A 200 12.31 18.14 1.67
C ARG A 200 13.79 18.44 1.46
N TYR A 201 14.14 18.88 0.25
CA TYR A 201 15.53 19.12 -0.12
C TYR A 201 15.73 20.47 -0.79
N GLU A 202 14.85 20.81 -1.74
CA GLU A 202 14.94 22.07 -2.51
C GLU A 202 16.34 22.34 -3.08
N TYR A 203 16.95 21.26 -3.60
CA TYR A 203 18.31 21.24 -4.12
C TYR A 203 19.37 21.62 -3.06
N GLY A 204 19.21 21.16 -1.82
CA GLY A 204 20.14 21.44 -0.71
C GLY A 204 19.90 22.77 0.00
N GLN A 205 18.82 23.50 -0.33
CA GLN A 205 18.44 24.74 0.35
C GLN A 205 17.72 24.50 1.68
N PHE A 206 17.08 23.34 1.84
CA PHE A 206 16.41 22.98 3.08
C PHE A 206 17.35 22.25 4.04
N TRP A 207 17.15 22.48 5.33
CA TRP A 207 17.93 21.86 6.40
C TRP A 207 17.85 20.31 6.30
N PRO A 208 18.95 19.57 6.48
CA PRO A 208 20.27 19.99 7.00
C PRO A 208 21.27 20.51 5.95
N ASN A 209 20.82 20.87 4.75
CA ASN A 209 21.66 21.48 3.70
C ASN A 209 22.85 20.60 3.27
N LEU A 210 22.70 19.27 3.26
CA LEU A 210 23.77 18.34 2.95
C LEU A 210 23.76 17.95 1.47
N ALA A 211 24.94 17.84 0.87
CA ALA A 211 25.07 17.37 -0.52
C ALA A 211 24.69 15.89 -0.62
N GLU A 212 25.07 15.11 0.39
CA GLU A 212 24.83 13.68 0.51
C GLU A 212 23.38 13.30 0.85
N SER A 213 22.47 14.26 1.02
CA SER A 213 21.03 14.01 1.06
C SER A 213 20.42 13.91 -0.35
N ASP A 214 21.17 14.22 -1.40
CA ASP A 214 20.65 14.10 -2.78
C ASP A 214 20.59 12.63 -3.24
N PHE A 215 19.89 12.39 -4.36
CA PHE A 215 19.59 11.05 -4.86
C PHE A 215 20.82 10.22 -5.28
N ASP A 216 21.97 10.84 -5.53
CA ASP A 216 23.19 10.16 -6.00
C ASP A 216 24.11 9.66 -4.87
N ALA A 217 23.78 9.95 -3.61
CA ALA A 217 24.40 9.36 -2.43
C ALA A 217 23.79 7.96 -2.14
N ILE A 218 24.27 6.95 -2.86
CA ILE A 218 23.66 5.60 -2.86
C ILE A 218 24.38 4.58 -1.96
N GLY A 219 25.25 5.01 -1.05
CA GLY A 219 26.07 4.11 -0.24
C GLY A 219 27.41 3.74 -0.88
N GLU A 220 28.24 3.03 -0.12
CA GLU A 220 29.59 2.63 -0.50
C GLU A 220 29.90 1.18 -0.15
N GLY A 221 31.02 0.65 -0.64
CA GLY A 221 31.45 -0.72 -0.35
C GLY A 221 30.34 -1.73 -0.60
N ASN A 222 30.00 -2.53 0.41
CA ASN A 222 28.92 -3.52 0.34
C ASN A 222 27.53 -2.89 0.44
N GLY A 223 27.40 -1.67 0.97
CA GLY A 223 26.15 -0.93 1.10
C GLY A 223 25.78 -0.09 -0.11
N ARG A 224 26.60 -0.10 -1.17
CA ARG A 224 26.27 0.60 -2.41
C ARG A 224 24.99 0.03 -3.04
N GLY A 225 24.00 0.89 -3.26
CA GLY A 225 22.64 0.55 -3.68
C GLY A 225 21.64 0.43 -2.52
N PHE A 226 22.10 0.33 -1.26
CA PHE A 226 21.26 0.14 -0.07
C PHE A 226 20.98 1.43 0.71
N ASN A 227 21.38 2.58 0.17
CA ASN A 227 20.96 3.89 0.60
C ASN A 227 20.16 4.56 -0.53
N VAL A 228 18.92 4.96 -0.25
CA VAL A 228 18.01 5.53 -1.25
C VAL A 228 17.45 6.85 -0.74
N ASN A 229 18.02 7.95 -1.23
CA ASN A 229 17.50 9.29 -0.97
C ASN A 229 16.51 9.71 -2.06
N ILE A 230 15.35 10.22 -1.63
CA ILE A 230 14.28 10.70 -2.50
C ILE A 230 14.04 12.19 -2.18
N PRO A 231 14.87 13.09 -2.73
CA PRO A 231 14.84 14.51 -2.41
C PRO A 231 13.65 15.23 -3.05
N LEU A 232 12.80 15.81 -2.20
CA LEU A 232 11.62 16.57 -2.58
C LEU A 232 12.03 18.03 -2.86
N ASN A 233 12.23 18.33 -4.14
CA ASN A 233 12.70 19.62 -4.62
C ASN A 233 11.58 20.67 -4.79
N LYS A 234 10.46 20.50 -4.07
CA LYS A 234 9.32 21.43 -4.06
C LYS A 234 8.50 21.23 -2.78
N THR A 235 7.98 22.33 -2.22
CA THR A 235 6.97 22.30 -1.15
C THR A 235 5.56 22.10 -1.69
N GLY A 236 4.58 21.90 -0.80
CA GLY A 236 3.17 21.80 -1.15
C GLY A 236 2.77 20.50 -1.87
N LEU A 237 3.63 19.47 -1.81
CA LEU A 237 3.35 18.14 -2.36
C LEU A 237 2.19 17.47 -1.62
N LYS A 238 1.42 16.66 -2.34
CA LYS A 238 0.14 16.08 -1.91
C LYS A 238 0.21 14.55 -1.87
N ASN A 239 -0.87 13.93 -1.43
CA ASN A 239 -1.00 12.47 -1.29
C ASN A 239 -0.54 11.71 -2.56
N VAL A 240 -0.92 12.19 -3.74
CA VAL A 240 -0.55 11.56 -5.02
C VAL A 240 0.96 11.52 -5.26
N ASP A 241 1.71 12.51 -4.77
CA ASP A 241 3.15 12.59 -4.93
C ASP A 241 3.85 11.49 -4.13
N TYR A 242 3.38 11.27 -2.88
CA TYR A 242 3.90 10.21 -2.01
C TYR A 242 3.47 8.83 -2.50
N LEU A 243 2.22 8.65 -2.92
CA LEU A 243 1.77 7.39 -3.53
C LEU A 243 2.59 7.06 -4.78
N TYR A 244 2.88 8.06 -5.63
CA TYR A 244 3.73 7.86 -6.80
C TYR A 244 5.14 7.41 -6.43
N ILE A 245 5.76 8.01 -5.41
CA ILE A 245 7.06 7.57 -4.87
C ILE A 245 6.97 6.14 -4.32
N PHE A 246 5.92 5.82 -3.57
CA PHE A 246 5.71 4.48 -3.00
C PHE A 246 5.63 3.42 -4.10
N PHE A 247 4.83 3.67 -5.12
CA PHE A 247 4.61 2.71 -6.20
C PHE A 247 5.77 2.60 -7.19
N ASN A 248 6.62 3.63 -7.31
CA ASN A 248 7.70 3.64 -8.31
C ASN A 248 9.10 3.44 -7.73
N ILE A 249 9.28 3.55 -6.41
CA ILE A 249 10.57 3.35 -5.74
C ILE A 249 10.43 2.43 -4.53
N ILE A 250 9.66 2.85 -3.52
CA ILE A 250 9.71 2.21 -2.20
C ILE A 250 9.23 0.76 -2.24
N LEU A 251 8.02 0.51 -2.75
CA LEU A 251 7.48 -0.86 -2.82
C LEU A 251 8.28 -1.73 -3.79
N PRO A 252 8.59 -1.31 -5.04
CA PRO A 252 9.42 -2.12 -5.93
C PRO A 252 10.74 -2.60 -5.28
N ILE A 253 11.48 -1.68 -4.65
CA ILE A 253 12.73 -2.02 -3.94
C ILE A 253 12.44 -2.91 -2.73
N ALA A 254 11.42 -2.60 -1.93
CA ALA A 254 11.14 -3.32 -0.69
C ALA A 254 10.71 -4.78 -0.93
N TYR A 255 9.94 -5.04 -1.99
CA TYR A 255 9.59 -6.40 -2.40
C TYR A 255 10.80 -7.15 -2.99
N GLU A 256 11.69 -6.48 -3.73
CA GLU A 256 12.95 -7.08 -4.22
C GLU A 256 13.94 -7.36 -3.08
N TYR A 257 13.99 -6.49 -2.06
CA TYR A 257 14.85 -6.64 -0.89
C TYR A 257 14.37 -7.73 0.07
N ASP A 258 13.06 -7.95 0.15
CA ASP A 258 12.44 -8.95 1.01
C ASP A 258 12.93 -8.87 2.48
N PRO A 259 12.61 -7.80 3.22
CA PRO A 259 13.14 -7.58 4.57
C PRO A 259 12.58 -8.58 5.60
N ASP A 260 13.35 -8.85 6.64
CA ASP A 260 12.94 -9.64 7.82
C ASP A 260 12.22 -8.80 8.88
N LEU A 261 12.45 -7.48 8.85
CA LEU A 261 11.86 -6.47 9.73
C LEU A 261 11.79 -5.14 8.99
N VAL A 262 10.66 -4.44 9.14
CA VAL A 262 10.51 -3.05 8.70
C VAL A 262 10.50 -2.13 9.92
N LEU A 263 11.43 -1.18 9.93
CA LEU A 263 11.44 -0.05 10.86
C LEU A 263 10.97 1.20 10.12
N ILE A 264 10.13 2.01 10.77
CA ILE A 264 9.67 3.28 10.22
C ILE A 264 10.09 4.41 11.15
N SER A 265 10.98 5.28 10.65
CA SER A 265 11.24 6.59 11.23
C SER A 265 10.07 7.50 10.90
N ALA A 266 9.14 7.63 11.83
CA ALA A 266 7.83 8.20 11.59
C ALA A 266 7.73 9.65 12.05
N GLY A 267 8.23 10.55 11.20
CA GLY A 267 7.94 11.97 11.27
C GLY A 267 6.61 12.33 10.63
N TYR A 268 5.84 13.19 11.25
CA TYR A 268 4.55 13.66 10.71
C TYR A 268 4.60 15.13 10.27
N ASP A 269 5.79 15.65 10.03
CA ASP A 269 6.03 17.01 9.55
C ASP A 269 5.87 17.17 8.03
N VAL A 270 5.71 16.07 7.30
CA VAL A 270 5.16 16.08 5.93
C VAL A 270 3.64 16.33 5.90
N ALA A 271 2.96 16.25 7.05
CA ALA A 271 1.53 16.44 7.11
C ALA A 271 1.12 17.91 6.89
N LEU A 272 -0.09 18.08 6.36
CA LEU A 272 -0.71 19.37 6.10
C LEU A 272 -0.61 20.29 7.32
N GLY A 273 -0.15 21.51 7.09
CA GLY A 273 -0.12 22.57 8.09
C GLY A 273 1.11 22.57 9.00
N CYS A 274 1.97 21.55 8.91
CA CYS A 274 3.27 21.56 9.56
C CYS A 274 4.03 22.87 9.21
N PRO A 275 4.61 23.56 10.19
CA PRO A 275 5.49 24.68 9.92
C PRO A 275 6.67 24.24 9.06
N GLU A 276 7.46 23.27 9.51
CA GLU A 276 8.76 22.94 8.88
C GLU A 276 8.63 22.33 7.49
N GLY A 277 7.75 21.34 7.32
CA GLY A 277 7.73 20.58 6.07
C GLY A 277 7.04 21.30 4.91
N GLU A 278 6.04 22.15 5.19
CA GLU A 278 5.24 22.86 4.18
C GLU A 278 4.63 21.97 3.08
N MET A 279 4.51 20.67 3.35
CA MET A 279 3.82 19.70 2.51
C MET A 279 2.31 19.71 2.79
N LYS A 280 1.55 18.98 1.98
CA LYS A 280 0.07 18.93 2.01
C LYS A 280 -0.44 17.50 2.05
N ILE A 281 0.31 16.61 2.71
CA ILE A 281 -0.13 15.22 2.93
C ILE A 281 -1.22 15.21 3.99
N THR A 282 -2.36 14.60 3.68
CA THR A 282 -3.46 14.51 4.64
C THR A 282 -3.22 13.34 5.61
N PRO A 283 -3.64 13.44 6.89
CA PRO A 283 -3.37 12.43 7.92
C PRO A 283 -3.80 11.00 7.59
N ASP A 284 -4.89 10.85 6.86
CA ASP A 284 -5.41 9.57 6.38
C ASP A 284 -4.46 8.85 5.42
N THR A 285 -3.59 9.56 4.70
CA THR A 285 -2.58 8.96 3.80
C THR A 285 -1.65 8.00 4.56
N PHE A 286 -1.32 8.29 5.81
CA PHE A 286 -0.44 7.42 6.62
C PHE A 286 -1.07 6.05 6.91
N ALA A 287 -2.40 5.91 6.86
CA ALA A 287 -3.06 4.61 6.93
C ALA A 287 -2.67 3.72 5.73
N HIS A 288 -2.61 4.32 4.53
CA HIS A 288 -2.24 3.64 3.28
C HIS A 288 -0.77 3.29 3.24
N LEU A 289 0.11 4.25 3.61
CA LEU A 289 1.56 4.00 3.64
C LEU A 289 1.89 2.86 4.61
N THR A 290 1.31 2.90 5.81
CA THR A 290 1.44 1.82 6.80
C THR A 290 0.86 0.51 6.29
N HIS A 291 -0.30 0.54 5.64
CA HIS A 291 -0.96 -0.66 5.10
C HIS A 291 -0.07 -1.39 4.11
N TYR A 292 0.55 -0.69 3.16
CA TYR A 292 1.47 -1.33 2.21
C TYR A 292 2.69 -1.96 2.88
N LEU A 293 3.29 -1.27 3.86
CA LEU A 293 4.48 -1.78 4.56
C LEU A 293 4.16 -2.99 5.46
N LYS A 294 2.92 -3.14 5.93
CA LYS A 294 2.46 -4.37 6.61
C LYS A 294 2.45 -5.62 5.72
N GLY A 295 2.50 -5.45 4.39
CA GLY A 295 2.59 -6.57 3.45
C GLY A 295 3.96 -7.24 3.41
N LEU A 296 4.98 -6.60 4.00
CA LEU A 296 6.38 -7.03 4.03
C LEU A 296 6.73 -7.69 5.37
N ALA A 297 7.87 -8.39 5.43
CA ALA A 297 8.47 -8.90 6.67
C ALA A 297 7.52 -9.72 7.57
N ASP A 298 6.60 -10.48 6.97
CA ASP A 298 5.53 -11.19 7.68
C ASP A 298 4.72 -10.27 8.63
N GLY A 299 4.59 -8.98 8.29
CA GLY A 299 3.86 -7.98 9.06
C GLY A 299 4.64 -7.46 10.28
N LYS A 300 5.93 -7.79 10.42
CA LYS A 300 6.82 -7.28 11.46
C LYS A 300 7.22 -5.84 11.13
N VAL A 301 6.37 -4.92 11.57
CA VAL A 301 6.57 -3.48 11.40
C VAL A 301 6.69 -2.83 12.78
N LEU A 302 7.76 -2.07 12.99
CA LEU A 302 7.96 -1.25 14.18
C LEU A 302 8.09 0.21 13.78
N ILE A 303 7.20 1.04 14.31
CA ILE A 303 7.14 2.47 14.03
C ILE A 303 7.76 3.22 15.22
N LEU A 304 8.68 4.14 14.96
CA LEU A 304 9.32 4.99 15.95
C LEU A 304 8.97 6.44 15.67
N LEU A 305 8.39 7.15 16.65
CA LEU A 305 8.04 8.56 16.48
C LEU A 305 9.29 9.43 16.30
N GLU A 306 9.35 10.23 15.22
CA GLU A 306 10.41 11.20 14.94
C GLU A 306 9.87 12.65 15.04
N GLY A 307 9.79 13.40 13.93
CA GLY A 307 9.30 14.78 13.84
C GLY A 307 7.79 14.96 13.71
N GLY A 308 7.35 16.16 13.32
CA GLY A 308 5.94 16.56 13.25
C GLY A 308 5.54 17.62 14.27
N TYR A 309 5.22 18.82 13.77
CA TYR A 309 5.14 20.04 14.60
C TYR A 309 3.83 20.81 14.47
N CYS A 310 2.93 20.41 13.57
CA CYS A 310 1.52 20.80 13.65
C CYS A 310 0.78 19.80 14.53
N ILE A 311 0.45 20.19 15.76
CA ILE A 311 -0.10 19.30 16.80
C ILE A 311 -1.35 18.55 16.33
N ASP A 312 -2.26 19.23 15.64
CA ASP A 312 -3.53 18.65 15.21
C ASP A 312 -3.33 17.55 14.17
N THR A 313 -2.54 17.82 13.12
CA THR A 313 -2.27 16.82 12.07
C THR A 313 -1.27 15.76 12.50
N LEU A 314 -0.34 16.06 13.41
CA LEU A 314 0.52 15.07 14.08
C LEU A 314 -0.32 14.01 14.80
N ALA A 315 -1.21 14.45 15.69
CA ALA A 315 -2.01 13.54 16.50
C ALA A 315 -2.93 12.67 15.64
N GLU A 316 -3.55 13.27 14.62
CA GLU A 316 -4.40 12.54 13.69
C GLU A 316 -3.62 11.55 12.81
N SER A 317 -2.45 11.95 12.31
CA SER A 317 -1.63 11.07 11.46
C SER A 317 -1.13 9.86 12.25
N ALA A 318 -0.65 10.07 13.48
CA ALA A 318 -0.26 8.99 14.36
C ALA A 318 -1.43 8.05 14.71
N ALA A 319 -2.65 8.59 14.87
CA ALA A 319 -3.84 7.78 15.09
C ALA A 319 -4.20 6.92 13.85
N TRP A 320 -4.09 7.46 12.63
CA TRP A 320 -4.29 6.69 11.39
C TRP A 320 -3.25 5.60 11.19
N THR A 321 -1.99 5.88 11.52
CA THR A 321 -0.92 4.88 11.57
C THR A 321 -1.29 3.73 12.52
N LEU A 322 -1.72 4.04 13.75
CA LEU A 322 -2.11 3.01 14.73
C LEU A 322 -3.36 2.22 14.30
N ARG A 323 -4.35 2.88 13.68
CA ARG A 323 -5.52 2.22 13.06
C ARG A 323 -5.10 1.18 12.01
N SER A 324 -4.17 1.55 11.13
CA SER A 324 -3.67 0.64 10.11
C SER A 324 -2.92 -0.55 10.71
N LEU A 325 -2.07 -0.34 11.72
CA LEU A 325 -1.43 -1.43 12.46
C LEU A 325 -2.45 -2.41 13.08
N LEU A 326 -3.52 -1.87 13.65
CA LEU A 326 -4.66 -2.61 14.22
C LEU A 326 -5.56 -3.31 13.19
N GLY A 327 -5.30 -3.12 11.88
CA GLY A 327 -6.07 -3.73 10.80
C GLY A 327 -7.40 -3.04 10.51
N ASP A 328 -7.55 -1.76 10.88
CA ASP A 328 -8.68 -0.98 10.38
C ASP A 328 -8.50 -0.65 8.89
N PRO A 329 -9.59 -0.65 8.10
CA PRO A 329 -9.56 -0.32 6.68
C PRO A 329 -8.99 1.06 6.43
N CYS A 330 -8.27 1.18 5.31
CA CYS A 330 -7.82 2.47 4.81
C CYS A 330 -9.02 3.29 4.33
N PRO A 331 -9.15 4.57 4.72
CA PRO A 331 -10.24 5.41 4.25
C PRO A 331 -10.09 5.74 2.75
N PRO A 332 -11.13 6.20 2.05
CA PRO A 332 -10.97 6.70 0.68
C PRO A 332 -10.09 7.96 0.65
N LEU A 333 -9.07 8.00 -0.21
CA LEU A 333 -8.24 9.19 -0.40
C LEU A 333 -8.80 10.08 -1.52
N GLN A 334 -8.91 11.38 -1.24
CA GLN A 334 -9.06 12.37 -2.30
C GLN A 334 -7.69 12.62 -2.95
N THR A 335 -7.38 11.88 -4.01
CA THR A 335 -6.16 12.13 -4.79
C THR A 335 -6.46 13.11 -5.92
N CYS A 336 -5.55 14.06 -6.16
CA CYS A 336 -5.53 14.78 -7.43
C CYS A 336 -4.75 13.94 -8.43
N ALA A 337 -5.25 13.85 -9.65
CA ALA A 337 -4.93 12.80 -10.60
C ALA A 337 -3.43 12.71 -11.01
N ASN A 338 -2.72 13.84 -11.13
CA ASN A 338 -1.35 13.86 -11.67
C ASN A 338 -0.29 14.19 -10.59
N PRO A 339 0.73 13.32 -10.39
CA PRO A 339 1.91 13.66 -9.59
C PRO A 339 2.65 14.89 -10.13
N ASN A 340 3.26 15.64 -9.23
CA ASN A 340 4.02 16.84 -9.55
C ASN A 340 5.17 16.51 -10.52
N PRO A 341 5.37 17.28 -11.60
CA PRO A 341 6.47 17.05 -12.54
C PRO A 341 7.86 17.03 -11.88
N ILE A 342 8.08 17.80 -10.81
CA ILE A 342 9.35 17.80 -10.08
C ILE A 342 9.56 16.45 -9.38
N VAL A 343 8.52 15.88 -8.78
CA VAL A 343 8.57 14.54 -8.16
C VAL A 343 8.82 13.47 -9.21
N LYS A 344 8.18 13.55 -10.38
CA LYS A 344 8.45 12.64 -11.50
C LYS A 344 9.91 12.68 -11.95
N LYS A 345 10.51 13.88 -12.04
CA LYS A 345 11.95 14.05 -12.34
C LYS A 345 12.82 13.44 -11.25
N THR A 346 12.56 13.73 -9.96
CA THR A 346 13.28 13.11 -8.83
C THR A 346 13.23 11.59 -8.92
N VAL A 347 12.05 11.00 -9.12
CA VAL A 347 11.88 9.54 -9.21
C VAL A 347 12.68 8.97 -10.38
N ALA A 348 12.70 9.64 -11.53
CA ALA A 348 13.47 9.22 -12.68
C ALA A 348 14.99 9.28 -12.43
N CYS A 349 15.47 10.31 -11.74
CA CYS A 349 16.87 10.42 -11.32
C CYS A 349 17.24 9.30 -10.33
N CYS A 350 16.43 9.05 -9.30
CA CYS A 350 16.62 7.94 -8.36
C CYS A 350 16.67 6.59 -9.09
N LYS A 351 15.70 6.30 -9.96
CA LYS A 351 15.70 5.07 -10.78
C LYS A 351 16.97 4.95 -11.62
N HIS A 352 17.42 6.04 -12.24
CA HIS A 352 18.60 6.02 -13.09
C HIS A 352 19.88 5.65 -12.33
N VAL A 353 20.09 6.20 -11.14
CA VAL A 353 21.30 5.92 -10.33
C VAL A 353 21.24 4.56 -9.61
N LEU A 354 20.04 4.00 -9.44
CA LEU A 354 19.80 2.74 -8.72
C LEU A 354 19.52 1.51 -9.62
N LYS A 355 19.28 1.69 -10.93
CA LYS A 355 18.89 0.62 -11.88
C LYS A 355 19.84 -0.59 -11.95
N ASP A 356 21.10 -0.39 -11.60
CA ASP A 356 22.12 -1.43 -11.63
C ASP A 356 22.12 -2.27 -10.34
N TYR A 357 21.49 -1.78 -9.28
CA TYR A 357 21.36 -2.42 -7.97
C TYR A 357 19.98 -3.06 -7.76
N TRP A 358 18.95 -2.49 -8.39
CA TRP A 358 17.55 -2.92 -8.25
C TRP A 358 16.93 -3.15 -9.62
N GLN A 359 16.62 -4.40 -9.92
CA GLN A 359 15.99 -4.78 -11.18
C GLN A 359 14.58 -4.21 -11.28
N SER A 360 13.93 -4.05 -10.14
CA SER A 360 12.60 -3.45 -9.99
C SER A 360 12.47 -2.03 -10.51
N LEU A 361 13.57 -1.28 -10.51
CA LEU A 361 13.58 0.11 -10.96
C LEU A 361 13.83 0.24 -12.47
N ARG A 362 14.03 -0.87 -13.18
CA ARG A 362 14.26 -0.85 -14.63
C ARG A 362 12.99 -0.59 -15.44
N ILE A 363 11.83 -0.46 -14.79
CA ILE A 363 10.57 -0.03 -15.41
C ILE A 363 10.56 1.50 -15.55
N ASP A 364 10.14 2.00 -16.71
CA ASP A 364 10.10 3.44 -17.06
C ASP A 364 11.42 4.20 -16.96
N LEU A 365 12.54 3.58 -17.35
CA LEU A 365 13.80 4.30 -17.51
C LEU A 365 13.69 5.27 -18.71
N THR A 366 14.31 6.45 -18.58
CA THR A 366 14.38 7.47 -19.63
C THR A 366 15.80 8.00 -19.78
N ASP A 367 16.21 8.30 -21.02
CA ASP A 367 17.53 8.85 -21.34
C ASP A 367 17.65 10.33 -20.94
N LYS A 368 16.52 11.01 -20.69
CA LYS A 368 16.52 12.41 -20.22
C LYS A 368 17.04 12.60 -18.79
N CYS A 369 17.17 11.52 -18.02
CA CYS A 369 17.65 11.59 -16.64
C CYS A 369 19.03 12.25 -16.56
N GLU A 370 19.93 12.03 -17.53
CA GLU A 370 21.27 12.65 -17.52
C GLU A 370 21.20 14.18 -17.49
N PHE A 371 20.31 14.76 -18.32
CA PHE A 371 20.08 16.20 -18.34
C PHE A 371 19.50 16.71 -17.02
N TRP A 372 18.52 16.03 -16.43
CA TRP A 372 17.94 16.45 -15.15
C TRP A 372 18.91 16.29 -13.99
N ILE A 373 19.78 15.28 -14.02
CA ILE A 373 20.86 15.12 -13.04
C ILE A 373 21.82 16.31 -13.13
N GLU A 374 22.24 16.71 -14.33
CA GLU A 374 23.06 17.91 -14.50
C GLU A 374 22.34 19.18 -14.02
N GLU A 375 21.04 19.32 -14.35
CA GLU A 375 20.22 20.45 -13.90
C GLU A 375 20.15 20.52 -12.36
N ALA A 376 19.90 19.40 -11.70
CA ALA A 376 19.85 19.29 -10.25
C ALA A 376 21.20 19.66 -9.63
N LYS A 377 22.32 19.13 -10.15
CA LYS A 377 23.67 19.46 -9.68
C LYS A 377 24.02 20.94 -9.82
N ARG A 378 23.60 21.59 -10.91
CA ARG A 378 23.79 23.03 -11.10
C ARG A 378 23.01 23.86 -10.07
N LYS A 379 21.78 23.45 -9.73
CA LYS A 379 20.98 24.12 -8.69
C LYS A 379 21.56 23.89 -7.29
N GLN A 380 21.98 22.65 -7.01
CA GLN A 380 22.62 22.26 -5.76
C GLN A 380 23.93 23.03 -5.52
N ALA A 381 24.72 23.27 -6.57
CA ALA A 381 25.94 24.08 -6.48
C ALA A 381 25.70 25.55 -6.08
N LEU A 382 24.46 26.04 -6.16
CA LEU A 382 24.07 27.39 -5.71
C LEU A 382 23.51 27.39 -4.27
N ALA A 383 23.27 26.21 -3.69
CA ALA A 383 22.72 26.08 -2.36
C ALA A 383 23.81 26.31 -1.29
N PRO A 384 23.42 26.76 -0.08
CA PRO A 384 24.34 26.93 1.03
C PRO A 384 24.68 25.58 1.67
N LEU A 385 25.35 24.70 0.92
CA LEU A 385 25.65 23.35 1.38
C LEU A 385 26.59 23.39 2.58
N VAL A 386 26.24 22.64 3.63
CA VAL A 386 27.10 22.40 4.78
C VAL A 386 28.03 21.25 4.44
N ASN A 387 29.34 21.49 4.51
CA ASN A 387 30.33 20.42 4.44
C ASN A 387 30.66 20.01 5.88
N ASN A 388 30.59 18.71 6.19
CA ASN A 388 30.98 18.16 7.49
C ASN A 388 32.41 18.55 7.93
N GLU A 389 33.29 18.94 7.01
CA GLU A 389 34.64 19.43 7.32
C GLU A 389 34.70 20.89 7.82
N ILE A 390 33.68 21.72 7.54
CA ILE A 390 33.66 23.15 7.89
C ILE A 390 32.37 23.45 8.65
N ARG A 391 32.42 23.29 9.97
CA ARG A 391 31.33 23.60 10.89
C ARG A 391 31.62 24.85 11.71
N PRO A 392 30.61 25.66 12.05
CA PRO A 392 30.82 26.80 12.94
C PRO A 392 31.26 26.31 14.32
N ALA A 393 32.09 27.10 15.00
CA ALA A 393 32.56 26.77 16.35
C ALA A 393 31.43 26.76 17.39
N GLN A 394 30.36 27.51 17.13
CA GLN A 394 29.14 27.58 17.93
C GLN A 394 27.93 27.79 17.01
N TYR A 395 26.83 27.11 17.30
CA TYR A 395 25.53 27.28 16.67
C TYR A 395 24.64 28.26 17.45
N ASP A 396 23.69 28.89 16.76
CA ASP A 396 22.63 29.65 17.41
C ASP A 396 21.63 28.68 18.07
N LEU A 397 21.14 29.02 19.26
CA LEU A 397 20.12 28.23 19.97
C LEU A 397 18.71 28.82 19.82
N THR A 398 18.61 29.94 19.09
CA THR A 398 17.31 30.50 18.70
C THR A 398 16.66 29.52 17.72
N PRO A 399 15.39 29.13 17.91
CA PRO A 399 14.71 28.24 16.99
C PRO A 399 14.83 28.73 15.55
N THR A 400 15.34 27.87 14.67
CA THR A 400 15.80 28.21 13.31
C THR A 400 14.67 28.61 12.35
N LEU A 401 13.42 28.22 12.62
CA LEU A 401 12.28 28.51 11.75
C LEU A 401 11.23 29.42 12.39
N ILE A 402 11.36 30.73 12.13
CA ILE A 402 10.23 31.67 12.19
C ILE A 402 9.59 31.73 10.81
N ILE A 403 8.49 31.01 10.62
CA ILE A 403 7.77 31.05 9.34
C ILE A 403 6.86 32.27 9.32
N ASN A 404 7.25 33.26 8.52
CA ASN A 404 6.46 34.47 8.29
C ASN A 404 5.26 34.14 7.37
N ARG A 405 4.18 33.62 7.96
CA ARG A 405 2.88 33.45 7.27
C ARG A 405 2.04 34.70 7.43
N THR A 406 1.36 35.13 6.37
CA THR A 406 0.32 36.16 6.50
C THR A 406 -0.86 35.61 7.31
N GLU A 407 -1.69 36.50 7.88
CA GLU A 407 -2.92 36.09 8.58
C GLU A 407 -3.84 35.28 7.65
N GLU A 408 -3.93 35.69 6.38
CA GLU A 408 -4.71 34.99 5.34
C GLU A 408 -4.18 33.56 5.09
N GLN A 409 -2.86 33.40 4.94
CA GLN A 409 -2.25 32.08 4.76
C GLN A 409 -2.49 31.18 5.98
N SER A 410 -2.37 31.74 7.18
CA SER A 410 -2.59 31.00 8.43
C SER A 410 -4.05 30.55 8.56
N LEU A 411 -5.00 31.43 8.27
CA LEU A 411 -6.43 31.11 8.26
C LEU A 411 -6.75 30.03 7.21
N LYS A 412 -6.15 30.13 6.02
CA LYS A 412 -6.36 29.13 4.96
C LYS A 412 -5.86 27.75 5.37
N ILE A 413 -4.67 27.67 5.96
CA ILE A 413 -4.11 26.41 6.48
C ILE A 413 -5.01 25.82 7.57
N GLN A 414 -5.49 26.64 8.50
CA GLN A 414 -6.42 26.18 9.55
C GLN A 414 -7.72 25.62 8.97
N GLN A 415 -8.28 26.27 7.94
CA GLN A 415 -9.46 25.77 7.23
C GLN A 415 -9.18 24.45 6.51
N ASP A 416 -8.02 24.32 5.87
CA ASP A 416 -7.64 23.11 5.15
C ASP A 416 -7.38 21.95 6.14
N ILE A 417 -6.75 22.20 7.29
CA ILE A 417 -6.60 21.23 8.39
C ILE A 417 -7.97 20.78 8.86
N LYS A 418 -8.86 21.73 9.21
CA LYS A 418 -10.20 21.41 9.69
C LYS A 418 -10.95 20.53 8.70
N ARG A 419 -10.90 20.86 7.40
CA ARG A 419 -11.50 20.06 6.33
C ARG A 419 -10.90 18.66 6.25
N ALA A 420 -9.57 18.52 6.35
CA ALA A 420 -8.91 17.21 6.32
C ALA A 420 -9.33 16.34 7.52
N LEU A 421 -9.45 16.94 8.71
CA LEU A 421 -9.89 16.25 9.92
C LEU A 421 -11.39 15.88 9.88
N GLU A 422 -12.25 16.72 9.29
CA GLU A 422 -13.69 16.43 9.12
C GLU A 422 -13.94 15.34 8.07
N LEU A 423 -13.11 15.26 7.02
CA LEU A 423 -13.22 14.26 5.97
C LEU A 423 -12.71 12.87 6.39
N ALA A 424 -11.89 12.79 7.44
CA ALA A 424 -11.42 11.53 8.01
C ALA A 424 -12.58 10.81 8.73
N PRO A 425 -13.18 9.75 8.15
CA PRO A 425 -14.40 9.18 8.70
C PRO A 425 -14.08 8.41 10.00
N HIS A 426 -14.37 9.01 11.16
CA HIS A 426 -14.36 8.31 12.45
C HIS A 426 -15.66 7.51 12.63
N LYS A 427 -15.94 6.58 11.71
CA LYS A 427 -16.94 5.56 12.02
C LYS A 427 -16.40 4.73 13.19
N LYS A 428 -17.26 4.44 14.17
CA LYS A 428 -16.92 3.49 15.24
C LYS A 428 -16.35 2.21 14.60
N PRO A 429 -15.31 1.61 15.19
CA PRO A 429 -14.81 0.33 14.70
C PRO A 429 -15.99 -0.63 14.59
N LEU A 430 -16.22 -1.22 13.41
CA LEU A 430 -17.19 -2.30 13.30
C LEU A 430 -16.74 -3.43 14.24
N GLU A 431 -17.67 -3.98 15.03
CA GLU A 431 -17.40 -5.11 15.92
C GLU A 431 -16.86 -6.32 15.14
N ARG A 432 -16.15 -7.22 15.84
CA ARG A 432 -15.47 -8.39 15.26
C ARG A 432 -16.43 -9.28 14.45
N GLY A 433 -16.07 -9.53 13.18
CA GLY A 433 -16.82 -10.33 12.19
C GLY A 433 -16.70 -9.82 10.74
N ARG A 434 -15.58 -9.17 10.39
CA ARG A 434 -15.47 -8.23 9.24
C ARG A 434 -15.39 -8.88 7.85
N THR A 435 -15.10 -10.17 7.77
CA THR A 435 -15.02 -10.88 6.48
C THR A 435 -16.18 -11.83 6.35
N LEU A 436 -16.90 -11.68 5.26
CA LEU A 436 -18.03 -12.50 4.89
C LEU A 436 -17.56 -13.69 4.07
N LEU A 437 -18.27 -14.80 4.18
CA LEU A 437 -18.00 -16.00 3.41
C LEU A 437 -19.32 -16.63 2.98
N VAL A 438 -19.42 -17.03 1.71
CA VAL A 438 -20.53 -17.83 1.22
C VAL A 438 -20.02 -19.11 0.56
N TYR A 439 -20.64 -20.22 0.93
CA TYR A 439 -20.39 -21.57 0.41
C TYR A 439 -21.69 -22.35 0.54
N ASP A 440 -22.09 -23.07 -0.51
CA ASP A 440 -23.27 -23.94 -0.48
C ASP A 440 -23.02 -25.24 -1.24
N GLU A 441 -23.32 -26.36 -0.57
CA GLU A 441 -23.23 -27.69 -1.13
C GLU A 441 -24.19 -27.93 -2.30
N LEU A 442 -25.27 -27.15 -2.41
CA LEU A 442 -26.18 -27.20 -3.54
C LEU A 442 -25.48 -26.84 -4.86
N MET A 443 -24.46 -25.98 -4.82
CA MET A 443 -23.63 -25.63 -5.98
C MET A 443 -22.74 -26.80 -6.45
N LYS A 444 -22.75 -27.96 -5.78
CA LYS A 444 -22.07 -29.19 -6.21
C LYS A 444 -22.91 -30.08 -7.13
N LYS A 445 -24.21 -29.83 -7.25
CA LYS A 445 -25.12 -30.73 -7.99
C LYS A 445 -24.81 -30.77 -9.48
N PHE A 446 -24.34 -29.65 -10.03
CA PHE A 446 -23.87 -29.58 -11.41
C PHE A 446 -22.53 -30.34 -11.57
N SER A 447 -22.50 -31.46 -12.30
CA SER A 447 -21.25 -32.14 -12.67
C SER A 447 -21.39 -32.91 -13.97
N SER A 448 -20.42 -32.75 -14.85
CA SER A 448 -20.13 -33.68 -15.93
C SER A 448 -18.97 -34.60 -15.53
N ARG A 449 -18.83 -35.75 -16.20
CA ARG A 449 -17.73 -36.67 -15.93
C ARG A 449 -16.44 -36.15 -16.58
N ASN A 450 -15.36 -36.09 -15.80
CA ASN A 450 -13.99 -35.75 -16.23
C ASN A 450 -13.76 -34.30 -16.71
N HIS A 451 -14.69 -33.38 -16.46
CA HIS A 451 -14.51 -31.97 -16.78
C HIS A 451 -13.67 -31.22 -15.74
N CYS A 452 -12.99 -30.15 -16.18
CA CYS A 452 -12.13 -29.31 -15.33
C CYS A 452 -12.96 -28.48 -14.33
N GLU A 453 -14.02 -27.81 -14.80
CA GLU A 453 -15.04 -27.17 -13.96
C GLU A 453 -15.88 -28.26 -13.29
N ARG A 454 -15.56 -28.59 -12.03
CA ARG A 454 -16.12 -29.73 -11.29
C ARG A 454 -16.43 -29.36 -9.84
N PRO A 455 -17.36 -30.05 -9.17
CA PRO A 455 -17.76 -29.75 -7.78
C PRO A 455 -16.61 -29.69 -6.77
N GLY A 456 -15.57 -30.50 -6.98
CA GLY A 456 -14.40 -30.54 -6.09
C GLY A 456 -13.65 -29.22 -5.98
N ARG A 457 -13.87 -28.25 -6.90
CA ARG A 457 -13.24 -26.92 -6.87
C ARG A 457 -13.64 -26.11 -5.64
N ILE A 458 -14.94 -25.91 -5.43
CA ILE A 458 -15.46 -25.20 -4.25
C ILE A 458 -15.19 -25.97 -2.96
N GLU A 459 -15.21 -27.31 -3.00
CA GLU A 459 -14.88 -28.17 -1.86
C GLU A 459 -13.40 -28.02 -1.46
N ALA A 460 -12.50 -27.86 -2.43
CA ALA A 460 -11.07 -27.70 -2.17
C ALA A 460 -10.78 -26.39 -1.42
N ILE A 461 -11.35 -25.27 -1.86
CA ILE A 461 -11.24 -23.99 -1.15
C ILE A 461 -11.84 -24.10 0.25
N TRP A 462 -13.06 -24.64 0.35
CA TRP A 462 -13.76 -24.80 1.62
C TRP A 462 -12.97 -25.63 2.63
N LYS A 463 -12.38 -26.75 2.19
CA LYS A 463 -11.46 -27.55 3.03
C LYS A 463 -10.24 -26.75 3.48
N GLY A 464 -9.69 -25.90 2.61
CA GLY A 464 -8.57 -25.02 2.95
C GLY A 464 -8.95 -24.05 4.06
N VAL A 465 -10.09 -23.36 3.89
CA VAL A 465 -10.68 -22.46 4.89
C VAL A 465 -10.91 -23.17 6.22
N GLN A 466 -11.57 -24.34 6.22
CA GLN A 466 -11.87 -25.10 7.43
C GLN A 466 -10.60 -25.63 8.13
N SER A 467 -9.65 -26.17 7.37
CA SER A 467 -8.41 -26.73 7.93
C SER A 467 -7.56 -25.68 8.65
N ARG A 468 -7.70 -24.41 8.24
CA ARG A 468 -7.05 -23.24 8.84
C ARG A 468 -7.92 -22.53 9.89
N GLY A 469 -9.13 -23.03 10.15
CA GLY A 469 -10.08 -22.43 11.09
C GLY A 469 -10.59 -21.04 10.70
N LEU A 470 -10.51 -20.67 9.43
CA LEU A 470 -10.90 -19.35 8.93
C LEU A 470 -12.43 -19.21 8.89
N ASP A 471 -13.15 -20.29 8.67
CA ASP A 471 -14.62 -20.37 8.73
C ASP A 471 -15.19 -19.88 10.06
N LYS A 472 -14.48 -20.16 11.16
CA LYS A 472 -14.86 -19.73 12.51
C LYS A 472 -14.62 -18.25 12.78
N ARG A 473 -13.82 -17.60 11.94
CA ARG A 473 -13.47 -16.17 12.03
C ARG A 473 -14.26 -15.32 11.05
N CYS A 474 -14.74 -15.91 9.96
CA CYS A 474 -15.65 -15.29 9.02
C CYS A 474 -17.10 -15.34 9.50
N LYS A 475 -17.92 -14.43 8.97
CA LYS A 475 -19.38 -14.51 9.08
C LYS A 475 -19.94 -15.21 7.84
N MET A 476 -20.63 -16.32 8.05
CA MET A 476 -21.29 -17.04 6.96
C MET A 476 -22.53 -16.29 6.49
N ILE A 477 -22.62 -16.05 5.18
CA ILE A 477 -23.78 -15.46 4.53
C ILE A 477 -24.57 -16.59 3.85
N PRO A 478 -25.90 -16.66 4.05
CA PRO A 478 -26.71 -17.69 3.41
C PRO A 478 -26.74 -17.46 1.89
N SER A 479 -26.72 -18.56 1.15
CA SER A 479 -26.97 -18.56 -0.28
C SER A 479 -28.45 -18.29 -0.57
N ARG A 480 -28.73 -17.72 -1.74
CA ARG A 480 -30.08 -17.61 -2.29
C ARG A 480 -30.02 -17.67 -3.82
N PRO A 481 -31.06 -18.16 -4.51
CA PRO A 481 -31.15 -17.97 -5.95
C PRO A 481 -31.36 -16.49 -6.27
N ALA A 482 -30.72 -16.00 -7.33
CA ALA A 482 -31.02 -14.73 -7.93
C ALA A 482 -32.44 -14.75 -8.52
N THR A 483 -33.16 -13.65 -8.34
CA THR A 483 -34.45 -13.40 -8.99
C THR A 483 -34.26 -13.16 -10.49
N LYS A 484 -35.33 -13.29 -11.27
CA LYS A 484 -35.28 -12.98 -12.70
C LYS A 484 -34.85 -11.53 -12.90
N GLU A 485 -35.43 -10.60 -12.14
CA GLU A 485 -35.16 -9.16 -12.21
C GLU A 485 -33.70 -8.82 -11.95
N GLU A 486 -33.02 -9.57 -11.07
CA GLU A 486 -31.59 -9.42 -10.80
C GLU A 486 -30.73 -9.95 -11.96
N ILE A 487 -31.09 -11.09 -12.55
CA ILE A 487 -30.37 -11.62 -13.73
C ILE A 487 -30.52 -10.67 -14.93
N LEU A 488 -31.72 -10.10 -15.11
CA LEU A 488 -32.02 -9.14 -16.18
C LEU A 488 -31.30 -7.79 -16.06
N LEU A 489 -30.53 -7.56 -14.98
CA LEU A 489 -29.63 -6.42 -14.90
C LEU A 489 -28.51 -6.47 -15.94
N VAL A 490 -28.17 -7.67 -16.42
CA VAL A 490 -27.11 -7.91 -17.41
C VAL A 490 -27.61 -8.72 -18.59
N HIS A 491 -28.42 -9.76 -18.33
CA HIS A 491 -28.81 -10.74 -19.33
C HIS A 491 -30.16 -10.41 -19.96
N SER A 492 -30.34 -10.76 -21.23
CA SER A 492 -31.63 -10.57 -21.91
C SER A 492 -32.70 -11.53 -21.37
N ASP A 493 -33.97 -11.14 -21.54
CA ASP A 493 -35.11 -11.98 -21.16
C ASP A 493 -35.12 -13.28 -21.96
N GLU A 494 -34.79 -13.19 -23.25
CA GLU A 494 -34.69 -14.32 -24.15
C GLU A 494 -33.61 -15.31 -23.69
N PHE A 495 -32.43 -14.82 -23.29
CA PHE A 495 -31.36 -15.67 -22.80
C PHE A 495 -31.68 -16.31 -21.45
N TYR A 496 -32.33 -15.57 -20.54
CA TYR A 496 -32.82 -16.13 -19.28
C TYR A 496 -33.81 -17.27 -19.51
N GLU A 497 -34.82 -17.08 -20.35
CA GLU A 497 -35.81 -18.13 -20.66
C GLU A 497 -35.17 -19.31 -21.40
N LEU A 498 -34.18 -19.06 -22.27
CA LEU A 498 -33.37 -20.11 -22.90
C LEU A 498 -32.68 -20.97 -21.85
N MET A 499 -31.94 -20.36 -20.92
CA MET A 499 -31.25 -21.08 -19.84
C MET A 499 -32.24 -21.82 -18.93
N LYS A 500 -33.38 -21.21 -18.61
CA LYS A 500 -34.44 -21.83 -17.81
C LYS A 500 -35.05 -23.06 -18.48
N SER A 501 -35.15 -23.07 -19.81
CA SER A 501 -35.67 -24.22 -20.57
C SER A 501 -34.81 -25.49 -20.41
N THR A 502 -33.52 -25.34 -20.08
CA THR A 502 -32.59 -26.46 -19.85
C THR A 502 -33.01 -27.34 -18.68
N LYS A 503 -33.75 -26.78 -17.71
CA LYS A 503 -34.24 -27.48 -16.52
C LYS A 503 -35.12 -28.68 -16.86
N THR A 504 -35.97 -28.55 -17.87
CA THR A 504 -36.92 -29.59 -18.31
C THR A 504 -36.50 -30.28 -19.61
N ALA A 505 -35.38 -29.88 -20.20
CA ALA A 505 -34.89 -30.44 -21.44
C ALA A 505 -34.43 -31.89 -21.26
N THR A 506 -34.73 -32.72 -22.26
CA THR A 506 -34.21 -34.09 -22.36
C THR A 506 -32.71 -34.06 -22.63
N GLN A 507 -32.00 -35.16 -22.33
CA GLN A 507 -30.57 -35.27 -22.62
C GLN A 507 -30.22 -35.04 -24.10
N LYS A 508 -31.10 -35.44 -25.02
CA LYS A 508 -30.93 -35.20 -26.46
C LYS A 508 -31.09 -33.72 -26.82
N GLU A 509 -31.96 -33.00 -26.14
CA GLU A 509 -32.11 -31.55 -26.30
C GLU A 509 -30.92 -30.81 -25.71
N LEU A 510 -30.49 -31.15 -24.50
CA LEU A 510 -29.28 -30.60 -23.85
C LEU A 510 -28.03 -30.78 -24.72
N GLN A 511 -27.89 -31.91 -25.42
CA GLN A 511 -26.81 -32.12 -26.37
C GLN A 511 -26.87 -31.19 -27.60
N LYS A 512 -28.05 -30.71 -28.01
CA LYS A 512 -28.15 -29.72 -29.09
C LYS A 512 -27.70 -28.33 -28.67
N PHE A 513 -27.75 -28.03 -27.37
CA PHE A 513 -27.16 -26.79 -26.83
C PHE A 513 -25.63 -26.85 -26.81
N LYS A 514 -25.01 -28.05 -26.87
CA LYS A 514 -23.55 -28.21 -26.99
C LYS A 514 -23.07 -27.75 -28.36
N GLY A 515 -22.84 -26.45 -28.51
CA GLY A 515 -22.01 -25.93 -29.60
C GLY A 515 -20.55 -26.30 -29.33
N ALA A 516 -19.89 -26.94 -30.31
CA ALA A 516 -18.47 -27.31 -30.22
C ALA A 516 -17.52 -26.11 -29.99
N LEU A 517 -18.02 -24.87 -30.13
CA LEU A 517 -17.27 -23.62 -30.06
C LEU A 517 -17.47 -22.83 -28.76
N ARG A 518 -18.38 -23.23 -27.85
CA ARG A 518 -18.74 -22.44 -26.65
C ARG A 518 -18.06 -22.87 -25.35
N SER A 519 -17.52 -24.09 -25.30
CA SER A 519 -16.93 -24.67 -24.06
C SER A 519 -17.88 -24.59 -22.86
N VAL A 520 -19.16 -24.95 -23.03
CA VAL A 520 -20.19 -24.95 -21.97
C VAL A 520 -20.89 -26.31 -21.90
N GLU A 521 -21.27 -26.75 -20.70
CA GLU A 521 -21.89 -28.05 -20.47
C GLU A 521 -23.26 -27.99 -19.80
N TYR A 522 -24.30 -28.37 -20.54
CA TYR A 522 -25.66 -28.29 -20.03
C TYR A 522 -26.10 -29.54 -19.25
N THR A 523 -26.68 -29.31 -18.07
CA THR A 523 -27.40 -30.32 -17.26
C THR A 523 -28.69 -29.70 -16.71
N ASN A 524 -29.63 -30.53 -16.26
CA ASN A 524 -30.91 -30.05 -15.72
C ASN A 524 -30.75 -29.22 -14.42
N ASP A 525 -29.67 -29.42 -13.66
CA ASP A 525 -29.40 -28.68 -12.42
C ASP A 525 -28.65 -27.36 -12.65
N MET A 526 -28.06 -27.15 -13.84
CA MET A 526 -27.17 -26.03 -14.14
C MET A 526 -27.85 -24.68 -13.87
N PHE A 527 -29.07 -24.48 -14.36
CA PHE A 527 -29.76 -23.20 -14.25
C PHE A 527 -29.97 -22.79 -12.79
N ASP A 528 -30.45 -23.70 -11.96
CA ASP A 528 -30.65 -23.45 -10.53
C ASP A 528 -29.32 -23.19 -9.80
N ASN A 529 -28.24 -23.87 -10.20
CA ASN A 529 -26.89 -23.63 -9.64
C ASN A 529 -26.34 -22.25 -10.04
N ALA A 530 -26.54 -21.83 -11.30
CA ALA A 530 -26.12 -20.51 -11.79
C ALA A 530 -26.90 -19.37 -11.09
N LEU A 531 -28.21 -19.55 -10.87
CA LEU A 531 -29.00 -18.61 -10.05
C LEU A 531 -28.47 -18.55 -8.61
N LEU A 532 -28.13 -19.70 -8.02
CA LEU A 532 -27.61 -19.76 -6.66
C LEU A 532 -26.24 -19.09 -6.52
N ALA A 533 -25.36 -19.24 -7.51
CA ALA A 533 -24.06 -18.56 -7.55
C ALA A 533 -24.25 -17.03 -7.59
N ALA A 534 -25.05 -16.53 -8.54
CA ALA A 534 -25.32 -15.10 -8.69
C ALA A 534 -25.99 -14.51 -7.43
N GLY A 535 -27.05 -15.17 -6.93
CA GLY A 535 -27.80 -14.67 -5.77
C GLY A 535 -27.00 -14.74 -4.46
N SER A 536 -26.07 -15.69 -4.33
CA SER A 536 -25.12 -15.74 -3.22
C SER A 536 -24.19 -14.51 -3.22
N CYS A 537 -23.70 -14.10 -4.40
CA CYS A 537 -22.87 -12.90 -4.53
C CYS A 537 -23.67 -11.63 -4.19
N LEU A 538 -24.94 -11.53 -4.65
CA LEU A 538 -25.80 -10.39 -4.32
C LEU A 538 -26.09 -10.29 -2.82
N ASN A 539 -26.30 -11.42 -2.14
CA ASN A 539 -26.51 -11.40 -0.68
C ASN A 539 -25.24 -10.95 0.08
N MET A 540 -24.06 -11.25 -0.45
CA MET A 540 -22.79 -10.73 0.07
C MET A 540 -22.67 -9.22 -0.14
N ILE A 541 -23.08 -8.71 -1.31
CA ILE A 541 -23.15 -7.26 -1.57
C ILE A 541 -24.03 -6.56 -0.54
N ASP A 542 -25.25 -7.05 -0.32
CA ASP A 542 -26.16 -6.46 0.65
C ASP A 542 -25.54 -6.41 2.05
N ALA A 543 -24.93 -7.52 2.49
CA ALA A 543 -24.28 -7.58 3.79
C ALA A 543 -23.06 -6.63 3.91
N ILE A 544 -22.27 -6.42 2.85
CA ILE A 544 -21.17 -5.45 2.86
C ILE A 544 -21.70 -4.01 2.90
N MET A 545 -22.74 -3.72 2.10
CA MET A 545 -23.29 -2.37 1.98
C MET A 545 -24.09 -1.92 3.21
N THR A 546 -24.67 -2.88 3.93
CA THR A 546 -25.36 -2.66 5.22
C THR A 546 -24.43 -2.73 6.44
N ASP A 547 -23.11 -2.79 6.22
CA ASP A 547 -22.08 -2.86 7.27
C ASP A 547 -22.19 -4.12 8.18
N GLU A 548 -22.87 -5.20 7.72
CA GLU A 548 -22.86 -6.53 8.37
C GLU A 548 -21.50 -7.23 8.28
N GLY A 549 -20.72 -6.85 7.25
CA GLY A 549 -19.32 -7.17 7.05
C GLY A 549 -18.65 -6.05 6.26
N ARG A 550 -17.33 -6.12 6.08
CA ARG A 550 -16.55 -5.10 5.36
C ARG A 550 -16.11 -5.59 3.98
N ASN A 551 -15.73 -6.85 3.88
CA ASN A 551 -15.28 -7.52 2.66
C ASN A 551 -15.73 -8.99 2.68
N GLY A 552 -15.45 -9.75 1.62
CA GLY A 552 -15.73 -11.18 1.65
C GLY A 552 -15.24 -11.96 0.44
N PHE A 553 -15.40 -13.28 0.54
CA PHE A 553 -15.09 -14.22 -0.53
C PHE A 553 -16.34 -15.07 -0.84
N ALA A 554 -16.71 -15.14 -2.11
CA ALA A 554 -17.78 -15.98 -2.61
C ALA A 554 -17.23 -17.26 -3.23
N ILE A 555 -17.30 -18.37 -2.47
CA ILE A 555 -16.90 -19.71 -2.93
C ILE A 555 -18.07 -20.29 -3.72
N VAL A 556 -18.26 -19.79 -4.93
CA VAL A 556 -19.41 -20.09 -5.80
C VAL A 556 -19.01 -20.86 -7.05
N ARG A 557 -19.96 -21.58 -7.63
CA ARG A 557 -19.88 -22.13 -8.98
C ARG A 557 -21.28 -22.34 -9.55
N PRO A 558 -21.48 -22.28 -10.88
CA PRO A 558 -20.50 -22.07 -11.95
C PRO A 558 -19.91 -20.63 -12.00
N PRO A 559 -18.77 -20.43 -12.70
CA PRO A 559 -18.19 -19.10 -12.94
C PRO A 559 -19.09 -18.22 -13.83
N GLY A 560 -18.69 -16.95 -14.01
CA GLY A 560 -19.45 -15.93 -14.70
C GLY A 560 -18.70 -15.02 -15.67
N HIS A 561 -17.39 -14.81 -15.54
CA HIS A 561 -16.72 -13.68 -16.24
C HIS A 561 -16.75 -13.74 -17.79
N HIS A 562 -16.93 -14.91 -18.39
CA HIS A 562 -17.09 -15.08 -19.85
C HIS A 562 -18.55 -14.95 -20.33
N ALA A 563 -19.53 -14.92 -19.43
CA ALA A 563 -20.94 -14.85 -19.83
C ALA A 563 -21.30 -13.45 -20.33
N HIS A 564 -21.80 -13.38 -21.55
CA HIS A 564 -22.28 -12.17 -22.22
C HIS A 564 -23.77 -11.95 -21.96
N CYS A 565 -24.30 -10.78 -22.34
CA CYS A 565 -25.72 -10.43 -22.18
C CYS A 565 -26.70 -11.46 -22.79
N SER A 566 -26.32 -12.17 -23.86
CA SER A 566 -27.18 -13.16 -24.52
C SER A 566 -26.47 -14.45 -24.93
N LEU A 567 -25.31 -14.73 -24.32
CA LEU A 567 -24.47 -15.86 -24.69
C LEU A 567 -23.73 -16.41 -23.47
N ASP A 568 -23.87 -17.72 -23.27
CA ASP A 568 -23.04 -18.53 -22.38
C ASP A 568 -21.72 -18.89 -23.07
N TYR A 569 -20.61 -18.83 -22.33
CA TYR A 569 -19.28 -19.03 -22.89
C TYR A 569 -18.27 -19.44 -21.80
N GLY A 570 -17.27 -20.25 -22.13
CA GLY A 570 -16.16 -20.56 -21.21
C GLY A 570 -16.60 -21.05 -19.82
N PHE A 571 -17.50 -22.04 -19.77
CA PHE A 571 -18.13 -22.56 -18.54
C PHE A 571 -19.06 -21.60 -17.79
N CYS A 572 -19.21 -20.35 -18.25
CA CYS A 572 -19.98 -19.30 -17.61
C CYS A 572 -21.41 -19.22 -18.18
N TYR A 573 -22.40 -19.13 -17.30
CA TYR A 573 -23.83 -19.06 -17.68
C TYR A 573 -24.43 -17.69 -17.39
N PHE A 574 -24.22 -17.18 -16.18
CA PHE A 574 -24.57 -15.82 -15.80
C PHE A 574 -23.33 -15.12 -15.26
N ASN A 575 -23.14 -13.88 -15.68
CA ASN A 575 -22.02 -13.07 -15.24
C ASN A 575 -22.20 -12.57 -13.80
N ASN A 576 -21.76 -13.37 -12.83
CA ASN A 576 -21.94 -13.12 -11.40
C ASN A 576 -21.40 -11.74 -10.99
N VAL A 577 -20.19 -11.39 -11.43
CA VAL A 577 -19.52 -10.12 -11.10
C VAL A 577 -20.21 -8.94 -11.77
N ALA A 578 -20.56 -9.03 -13.06
CA ALA A 578 -21.27 -7.95 -13.75
C ALA A 578 -22.67 -7.70 -13.17
N ILE A 579 -23.38 -8.77 -12.77
CA ILE A 579 -24.67 -8.64 -12.07
C ILE A 579 -24.48 -7.91 -10.74
N CYS A 580 -23.43 -8.22 -9.97
CA CYS A 580 -23.11 -7.50 -8.74
C CYS A 580 -22.85 -6.01 -8.99
N ALA A 581 -22.07 -5.65 -10.01
CA ALA A 581 -21.79 -4.26 -10.35
C ALA A 581 -23.07 -3.50 -10.74
N ARG A 582 -23.91 -4.06 -11.61
CA ARG A 582 -25.21 -3.46 -11.97
C ARG A 582 -26.16 -3.36 -10.78
N TYR A 583 -26.12 -4.34 -9.88
CA TYR A 583 -26.90 -4.32 -8.64
C TYR A 583 -26.45 -3.18 -7.71
N LEU A 584 -25.13 -3.01 -7.51
CA LEU A 584 -24.56 -1.89 -6.75
C LEU A 584 -24.96 -0.52 -7.34
N GLN A 585 -24.88 -0.36 -8.66
CA GLN A 585 -25.33 0.86 -9.34
C GLN A 585 -26.82 1.11 -9.13
N LYS A 586 -27.67 0.09 -9.31
CA LYS A 586 -29.13 0.26 -9.26
C LYS A 586 -29.69 0.39 -7.84
N HIS A 587 -29.22 -0.42 -6.90
CA HIS A 587 -29.80 -0.54 -5.55
C HIS A 587 -29.09 0.35 -4.52
N TYR A 588 -27.80 0.63 -4.72
CA TYR A 588 -27.01 1.46 -3.80
C TYR A 588 -26.53 2.78 -4.42
N ASN A 589 -26.87 3.03 -5.69
CA ASN A 589 -26.50 4.25 -6.43
C ASN A 589 -24.98 4.52 -6.44
N LEU A 590 -24.16 3.47 -6.39
CA LEU A 590 -22.71 3.62 -6.55
C LEU A 590 -22.39 4.06 -7.97
N GLN A 591 -21.48 5.01 -8.08
CA GLN A 591 -21.08 5.62 -9.35
C GLN A 591 -19.72 5.13 -9.82
N ARG A 592 -18.89 4.58 -8.93
CA ARG A 592 -17.53 4.13 -9.27
C ARG A 592 -17.26 2.75 -8.69
N ILE A 593 -17.22 1.74 -9.55
CA ILE A 593 -16.96 0.34 -9.18
C ILE A 593 -15.72 -0.12 -9.94
N LEU A 594 -14.72 -0.61 -9.20
CA LEU A 594 -13.54 -1.23 -9.80
C LEU A 594 -13.79 -2.74 -9.88
N ILE A 595 -13.57 -3.32 -11.06
CA ILE A 595 -13.49 -4.77 -11.25
C ILE A 595 -12.05 -5.10 -11.61
N VAL A 596 -11.39 -5.94 -10.81
CA VAL A 596 -10.08 -6.51 -11.13
C VAL A 596 -10.23 -7.98 -11.47
N ASP A 597 -9.79 -8.38 -12.66
CA ASP A 597 -9.79 -9.77 -13.09
C ASP A 597 -8.36 -10.30 -13.15
N PHE A 598 -8.03 -11.23 -12.25
CA PHE A 598 -6.74 -11.91 -12.23
C PHE A 598 -6.82 -13.38 -12.66
N ASP A 599 -7.97 -13.80 -13.22
CA ASP A 599 -8.09 -15.07 -13.94
C ASP A 599 -7.09 -15.09 -15.12
N TYR A 600 -6.54 -16.26 -15.41
CA TYR A 600 -5.58 -16.40 -16.51
C TYR A 600 -6.19 -16.02 -17.87
N HIS A 601 -7.50 -16.21 -18.01
CA HIS A 601 -8.28 -15.89 -19.19
C HIS A 601 -8.92 -14.52 -19.03
N MET A 602 -9.01 -13.79 -20.14
CA MET A 602 -9.73 -12.52 -20.12
C MET A 602 -11.24 -12.75 -19.90
N GLY A 603 -11.84 -12.08 -18.93
CA GLY A 603 -13.29 -11.96 -18.78
C GLY A 603 -13.94 -11.09 -19.88
N ASP A 604 -14.04 -11.63 -21.10
CA ASP A 604 -14.67 -11.00 -22.27
C ASP A 604 -16.15 -10.61 -22.03
N GLY A 605 -16.91 -11.43 -21.30
CA GLY A 605 -18.28 -11.11 -20.91
C GLY A 605 -18.38 -9.90 -19.97
N VAL A 606 -17.43 -9.74 -19.03
CA VAL A 606 -17.37 -8.54 -18.17
C VAL A 606 -17.05 -7.31 -18.98
N LYS A 607 -16.02 -7.39 -19.84
CA LYS A 607 -15.64 -6.31 -20.78
C LYS A 607 -16.87 -5.84 -21.56
N ASP A 608 -17.58 -6.75 -22.23
CA ASP A 608 -18.69 -6.40 -23.12
C ASP A 608 -19.84 -5.70 -22.39
N VAL A 609 -20.13 -6.07 -21.14
CA VAL A 609 -21.20 -5.44 -20.34
C VAL A 609 -20.89 -3.99 -19.95
N PHE A 610 -19.61 -3.64 -19.80
CA PHE A 610 -19.18 -2.33 -19.31
C PHE A 610 -18.36 -1.52 -20.32
N TYR A 611 -18.21 -2.00 -21.55
CA TYR A 611 -17.33 -1.39 -22.56
C TYR A 611 -17.66 0.09 -22.86
N GLU A 612 -18.91 0.50 -22.65
CA GLU A 612 -19.39 1.88 -22.83
C GLU A 612 -19.70 2.61 -21.50
N ASP A 613 -19.46 1.99 -20.33
CA ASP A 613 -19.85 2.51 -19.02
C ASP A 613 -18.66 3.07 -18.20
N PRO A 614 -18.53 4.40 -18.04
CA PRO A 614 -17.47 4.99 -17.21
C PRO A 614 -17.68 4.77 -15.68
N GLY A 615 -18.87 4.34 -15.28
CA GLY A 615 -19.19 4.05 -13.88
C GLY A 615 -18.58 2.72 -13.39
N VAL A 616 -17.99 1.93 -14.29
CA VAL A 616 -17.27 0.70 -13.98
C VAL A 616 -15.92 0.70 -14.67
N LEU A 617 -14.85 0.65 -13.88
CA LEU A 617 -13.49 0.45 -14.38
C LEU A 617 -13.16 -1.04 -14.35
N TYR A 618 -12.92 -1.65 -15.50
CA TYR A 618 -12.48 -3.04 -15.61
C TYR A 618 -10.99 -3.12 -15.93
N ILE A 619 -10.24 -3.85 -15.11
CA ILE A 619 -8.82 -4.12 -15.35
C ILE A 619 -8.60 -5.62 -15.30
N SER A 620 -8.07 -6.20 -16.39
CA SER A 620 -7.82 -7.65 -16.48
C SER A 620 -6.35 -7.93 -16.70
N LEU A 621 -5.79 -8.86 -15.93
CA LEU A 621 -4.46 -9.44 -16.13
C LEU A 621 -4.65 -10.85 -16.70
N HIS A 622 -4.26 -11.08 -17.94
CA HIS A 622 -4.52 -12.34 -18.63
C HIS A 622 -3.42 -12.65 -19.63
N CYS A 623 -3.39 -13.88 -20.14
CA CYS A 623 -2.47 -14.23 -21.22
C CYS A 623 -3.12 -13.99 -22.59
N VAL A 624 -2.44 -13.26 -23.49
CA VAL A 624 -3.04 -12.75 -24.75
C VAL A 624 -3.40 -13.88 -25.74
N ASP A 625 -2.60 -14.94 -25.82
CA ASP A 625 -2.92 -16.07 -26.71
C ASP A 625 -3.74 -17.17 -26.01
N ALA A 626 -4.21 -16.93 -24.78
CA ALA A 626 -5.13 -17.82 -24.10
C ALA A 626 -6.57 -17.65 -24.64
N PHE A 627 -7.46 -18.53 -24.18
CA PHE A 627 -8.88 -18.37 -24.46
C PHE A 627 -9.43 -17.09 -23.77
N PRO A 628 -10.36 -16.35 -24.39
CA PRO A 628 -10.86 -16.52 -25.75
C PRO A 628 -9.91 -15.93 -26.80
N PRO A 629 -9.74 -16.58 -27.96
CA PRO A 629 -8.73 -16.19 -28.94
C PRO A 629 -9.06 -14.84 -29.59
N ASN A 630 -8.04 -13.99 -29.76
CA ASN A 630 -8.11 -12.64 -30.36
C ASN A 630 -8.90 -11.61 -29.55
N GLU A 631 -9.13 -11.84 -28.26
CA GLU A 631 -9.71 -10.88 -27.33
C GLU A 631 -8.64 -10.37 -26.36
N GLY A 632 -8.93 -9.26 -25.67
CA GLY A 632 -8.04 -8.74 -24.62
C GLY A 632 -6.82 -8.01 -25.15
N HIS A 633 -6.92 -7.44 -26.35
CA HIS A 633 -5.81 -6.67 -26.88
C HIS A 633 -5.57 -5.43 -26.00
N PRO A 634 -4.32 -5.05 -25.71
CA PRO A 634 -3.97 -3.83 -24.98
C PRO A 634 -4.65 -2.55 -25.48
N ASN A 635 -4.93 -2.46 -26.78
CA ASN A 635 -5.59 -1.32 -27.41
C ASN A 635 -7.12 -1.29 -27.20
N ASP A 636 -7.72 -2.34 -26.67
CA ASP A 636 -9.17 -2.39 -26.44
C ASP A 636 -9.51 -1.62 -25.17
N CYS A 637 -9.60 -0.29 -25.30
CA CYS A 637 -9.68 0.63 -24.16
C CYS A 637 -11.10 1.00 -23.73
N GLY A 638 -12.13 0.38 -24.29
CA GLY A 638 -13.52 0.82 -24.13
C GLY A 638 -13.99 1.67 -25.32
N LYS A 639 -15.26 2.08 -25.29
CA LYS A 639 -15.92 2.82 -26.36
C LYS A 639 -16.81 3.93 -25.81
N ASP A 640 -17.04 4.96 -26.60
CA ASP A 640 -17.91 6.09 -26.26
C ASP A 640 -17.56 6.69 -24.89
N LYS A 641 -18.51 6.66 -23.94
CA LYS A 641 -18.29 7.17 -22.59
C LYS A 641 -17.38 6.29 -21.74
N GLY A 642 -17.27 5.00 -22.08
CA GLY A 642 -16.40 4.03 -21.40
C GLY A 642 -14.97 4.00 -21.93
N LEU A 643 -14.62 4.84 -22.91
CA LEU A 643 -13.24 4.94 -23.40
C LEU A 643 -12.28 5.34 -22.27
N GLY A 644 -11.25 4.52 -22.05
CA GLY A 644 -10.29 4.61 -20.95
C GLY A 644 -10.61 3.72 -19.75
N PHE A 645 -11.85 3.23 -19.61
CA PHE A 645 -12.33 2.45 -18.44
C PHE A 645 -12.23 0.92 -18.61
N ASN A 646 -11.61 0.46 -19.70
CA ASN A 646 -11.22 -0.93 -19.89
C ASN A 646 -9.70 -1.01 -20.05
N ILE A 647 -9.00 -1.70 -19.15
CA ILE A 647 -7.53 -1.85 -19.18
C ILE A 647 -7.18 -3.33 -19.29
N ASN A 648 -6.47 -3.69 -20.36
CA ASN A 648 -6.03 -5.07 -20.60
C ASN A 648 -4.52 -5.18 -20.37
N ILE A 649 -4.12 -5.82 -19.28
CA ILE A 649 -2.73 -6.19 -18.98
C ILE A 649 -2.49 -7.58 -19.55
N GLY A 650 -2.34 -7.62 -20.88
CA GLY A 650 -2.14 -8.85 -21.63
C GLY A 650 -0.68 -9.31 -21.60
N TRP A 651 -0.39 -10.39 -20.88
CA TRP A 651 0.91 -11.02 -20.85
C TRP A 651 1.22 -11.71 -22.19
N LEU A 652 2.27 -11.23 -22.87
CA LEU A 652 2.75 -11.74 -24.16
C LEU A 652 3.68 -12.97 -24.04
N ASN A 653 3.92 -13.43 -22.82
CA ASN A 653 4.96 -14.40 -22.47
C ASN A 653 4.36 -15.77 -22.14
N PHE A 654 4.38 -16.68 -23.12
CA PHE A 654 4.11 -18.10 -22.86
C PHE A 654 5.33 -18.86 -22.34
N ASP A 655 6.54 -18.43 -22.71
CA ASP A 655 7.79 -19.06 -22.27
C ASP A 655 8.92 -18.01 -22.16
N PRO A 656 9.37 -17.63 -20.94
CA PRO A 656 8.88 -18.14 -19.66
C PRO A 656 7.47 -17.60 -19.34
N PRO A 657 6.62 -18.38 -18.64
CA PRO A 657 5.28 -17.92 -18.24
C PRO A 657 5.36 -16.83 -17.15
N SER A 658 4.28 -16.06 -17.01
CA SER A 658 4.17 -15.02 -15.98
C SER A 658 4.32 -15.57 -14.55
N ILE A 659 5.02 -14.81 -13.72
CA ILE A 659 5.35 -15.12 -12.31
C ILE A 659 4.76 -14.07 -11.36
N ASP A 660 4.88 -14.31 -10.05
CA ASP A 660 4.41 -13.40 -8.99
C ASP A 660 4.88 -11.95 -9.19
N ALA A 661 6.16 -11.76 -9.52
CA ALA A 661 6.74 -10.45 -9.75
C ALA A 661 6.03 -9.68 -10.89
N ASP A 662 5.58 -10.34 -11.96
CA ASP A 662 4.90 -9.65 -13.07
C ASP A 662 3.59 -9.02 -12.59
N TYR A 663 2.79 -9.77 -11.84
CA TYR A 663 1.51 -9.32 -11.31
C TYR A 663 1.71 -8.22 -10.25
N ILE A 664 2.68 -8.39 -9.33
CA ILE A 664 3.00 -7.36 -8.33
C ILE A 664 3.42 -6.03 -9.00
N ASN A 665 4.20 -6.10 -10.08
CA ASN A 665 4.59 -4.90 -10.83
C ASN A 665 3.43 -4.27 -11.60
N ALA A 666 2.53 -5.08 -12.19
CA ALA A 666 1.30 -4.55 -12.78
C ALA A 666 0.45 -3.82 -11.73
N PHE A 667 0.42 -4.33 -10.49
CA PHE A 667 -0.24 -3.66 -9.38
C PHE A 667 0.41 -2.32 -9.04
N HIS A 668 1.73 -2.29 -8.85
CA HIS A 668 2.45 -1.07 -8.51
C HIS A 668 2.37 -0.02 -9.63
N HIS A 669 2.56 -0.40 -10.90
CA HIS A 669 2.75 0.56 -11.98
C HIS A 669 1.49 0.89 -12.79
N ILE A 670 0.42 0.09 -12.69
CA ILE A 670 -0.82 0.29 -13.45
C ILE A 670 -2.04 0.32 -12.53
N ILE A 671 -2.34 -0.79 -11.85
CA ILE A 671 -3.64 -0.97 -11.17
C ILE A 671 -3.80 -0.01 -10.00
N LEU A 672 -2.82 0.07 -9.08
CA LEU A 672 -2.91 0.98 -7.94
C LEU A 672 -2.94 2.45 -8.37
N PRO A 673 -2.02 2.95 -9.23
CA PRO A 673 -2.10 4.33 -9.71
C PRO A 673 -3.46 4.71 -10.29
N VAL A 674 -3.99 3.88 -11.20
CA VAL A 674 -5.31 4.11 -11.81
C VAL A 674 -6.42 4.00 -10.78
N ALA A 675 -6.39 3.02 -9.89
CA ALA A 675 -7.43 2.82 -8.88
C ALA A 675 -7.49 3.98 -7.87
N TYR A 676 -6.36 4.57 -7.49
CA TYR A 676 -6.35 5.78 -6.66
C TYR A 676 -6.89 7.00 -7.40
N GLU A 677 -6.60 7.15 -8.69
CA GLU A 677 -7.15 8.22 -9.53
C GLU A 677 -8.67 8.05 -9.74
N TYR A 678 -9.12 6.81 -9.95
CA TYR A 678 -10.53 6.46 -10.10
C TYR A 678 -11.31 6.56 -8.78
N ASN A 679 -10.66 6.28 -7.65
CA ASN A 679 -11.23 6.31 -6.30
C ASN A 679 -12.56 5.52 -6.18
N PRO A 680 -12.51 4.18 -6.32
CA PRO A 680 -13.70 3.34 -6.33
C PRO A 680 -14.43 3.34 -4.98
N GLU A 681 -15.75 3.17 -5.04
CA GLU A 681 -16.63 3.03 -3.87
C GLU A 681 -16.82 1.57 -3.46
N PHE A 682 -16.50 0.64 -4.36
CA PHE A 682 -16.51 -0.80 -4.17
C PHE A 682 -15.51 -1.46 -5.12
N VAL A 683 -14.85 -2.53 -4.68
CA VAL A 683 -13.98 -3.37 -5.51
C VAL A 683 -14.57 -4.77 -5.63
N LEU A 684 -14.80 -5.21 -6.86
CA LEU A 684 -15.15 -6.58 -7.21
C LEU A 684 -13.92 -7.24 -7.81
N VAL A 685 -13.75 -8.53 -7.54
CA VAL A 685 -12.63 -9.30 -8.08
C VAL A 685 -13.15 -10.57 -8.74
N CYS A 686 -12.85 -10.72 -10.03
CA CYS A 686 -12.98 -12.00 -10.72
C CYS A 686 -11.80 -12.87 -10.27
N ALA A 687 -12.03 -13.70 -9.25
CA ALA A 687 -10.99 -14.43 -8.56
C ALA A 687 -10.74 -15.80 -9.20
N GLY A 688 -10.04 -15.80 -10.34
CA GLY A 688 -9.56 -17.01 -11.00
C GLY A 688 -8.20 -17.47 -10.48
N PHE A 689 -8.05 -18.75 -10.18
CA PHE A 689 -6.77 -19.32 -9.72
C PHE A 689 -6.10 -20.23 -10.75
N ASP A 690 -6.46 -20.08 -12.02
CA ASP A 690 -5.88 -20.83 -13.13
C ASP A 690 -4.55 -20.24 -13.63
N ALA A 691 -4.20 -19.02 -13.26
CA ALA A 691 -2.83 -18.51 -13.45
C ALA A 691 -1.83 -19.14 -12.44
N ALA A 692 -2.31 -19.94 -11.48
CA ALA A 692 -1.48 -20.56 -10.45
C ALA A 692 -0.59 -21.68 -11.01
N GLU A 693 0.58 -21.87 -10.38
CA GLU A 693 1.53 -22.90 -10.78
C GLU A 693 0.91 -24.31 -10.75
N GLY A 694 1.02 -25.03 -11.87
CA GLY A 694 0.50 -26.40 -12.00
C GLY A 694 -1.01 -26.48 -12.23
N ASP A 695 -1.66 -25.37 -12.58
CA ASP A 695 -2.99 -25.42 -13.17
C ASP A 695 -2.97 -26.21 -14.49
N ARG A 696 -4.15 -26.75 -14.86
CA ARG A 696 -4.30 -27.63 -16.03
C ARG A 696 -4.68 -26.86 -17.29
N ILE A 697 -5.25 -25.67 -17.13
CA ILE A 697 -5.73 -24.84 -18.23
C ILE A 697 -4.82 -23.63 -18.37
N GLY A 698 -4.63 -22.86 -17.29
CA GLY A 698 -3.68 -21.76 -17.30
C GLY A 698 -2.25 -22.26 -17.09
N TRP A 699 -1.30 -21.62 -17.75
CA TRP A 699 0.11 -22.02 -17.77
C TRP A 699 1.00 -21.04 -16.99
N GLY A 700 0.39 -20.24 -16.11
CA GLY A 700 1.10 -19.32 -15.23
C GLY A 700 1.90 -20.04 -14.14
N LYS A 701 2.72 -19.27 -13.42
CA LYS A 701 3.52 -19.71 -12.28
C LYS A 701 3.21 -18.94 -11.01
N LEU A 702 1.96 -18.46 -10.87
CA LEU A 702 1.60 -17.70 -9.69
C LEU A 702 1.53 -18.61 -8.47
N SER A 703 2.11 -18.15 -7.37
CA SER A 703 2.00 -18.78 -6.08
C SER A 703 0.89 -18.16 -5.24
N ALA A 704 0.57 -18.76 -4.10
CA ALA A 704 -0.34 -18.15 -3.13
C ALA A 704 0.17 -16.82 -2.57
N CYS A 705 1.48 -16.51 -2.70
CA CYS A 705 1.98 -15.17 -2.38
C CYS A 705 1.32 -14.11 -3.24
N ALA A 706 1.37 -14.24 -4.58
CA ALA A 706 0.82 -13.25 -5.48
C ALA A 706 -0.66 -12.94 -5.17
N TYR A 707 -1.51 -13.97 -5.06
CA TYR A 707 -2.93 -13.77 -4.75
C TYR A 707 -3.15 -13.09 -3.39
N SER A 708 -2.38 -13.48 -2.37
CA SER A 708 -2.44 -12.87 -1.05
C SER A 708 -1.97 -11.40 -1.06
N GLN A 709 -0.90 -11.08 -1.78
CA GLN A 709 -0.38 -9.71 -1.90
C GLN A 709 -1.31 -8.82 -2.76
N MET A 710 -1.86 -9.33 -3.85
CA MET A 710 -2.87 -8.63 -4.65
C MET A 710 -4.11 -8.30 -3.81
N THR A 711 -4.62 -9.28 -3.06
CA THR A 711 -5.73 -9.09 -2.11
C THR A 711 -5.40 -7.99 -1.09
N HIS A 712 -4.21 -8.07 -0.49
CA HIS A 712 -3.73 -7.07 0.46
C HIS A 712 -3.70 -5.67 -0.16
N MET A 713 -3.16 -5.53 -1.37
CA MET A 713 -3.11 -4.24 -2.07
C MET A 713 -4.52 -3.67 -2.36
N LEU A 714 -5.49 -4.50 -2.75
CA LEU A 714 -6.87 -4.06 -3.02
C LEU A 714 -7.62 -3.62 -1.76
N LEU A 715 -7.29 -4.15 -0.58
CA LEU A 715 -7.91 -3.75 0.70
C LEU A 715 -7.63 -2.29 1.11
N SER A 716 -6.66 -1.63 0.46
CA SER A 716 -6.40 -0.20 0.64
C SER A 716 -7.45 0.70 -0.03
N LEU A 717 -8.26 0.16 -0.94
CA LEU A 717 -9.23 0.89 -1.75
C LEU A 717 -10.64 0.77 -1.16
N ALA A 718 -11.55 1.67 -1.55
CA ALA A 718 -12.98 1.58 -1.27
C ALA A 718 -13.35 1.35 0.21
N ASN A 719 -12.54 1.86 1.15
CA ASN A 719 -12.70 1.59 2.58
C ASN A 719 -12.67 0.09 2.92
N GLY A 720 -11.88 -0.69 2.17
CA GLY A 720 -11.79 -2.15 2.28
C GLY A 720 -13.05 -2.89 1.82
N ARG A 721 -13.96 -2.26 1.06
CA ARG A 721 -15.12 -2.94 0.44
C ARG A 721 -14.69 -3.74 -0.77
N VAL A 722 -14.23 -4.96 -0.51
CA VAL A 722 -13.75 -5.91 -1.52
C VAL A 722 -14.60 -7.17 -1.48
N LEU A 723 -15.11 -7.61 -2.62
CA LEU A 723 -15.73 -8.94 -2.79
C LEU A 723 -14.99 -9.72 -3.86
N GLU A 724 -14.36 -10.83 -3.45
CA GLU A 724 -13.77 -11.80 -4.37
C GLU A 724 -14.79 -12.86 -4.74
N VAL A 725 -14.97 -13.11 -6.03
CA VAL A 725 -15.91 -14.11 -6.57
C VAL A 725 -15.12 -15.16 -7.33
N LEU A 726 -15.24 -16.43 -6.93
CA LEU A 726 -14.51 -17.52 -7.59
C LEU A 726 -14.90 -17.63 -9.08
N GLU A 727 -13.91 -17.50 -9.95
CA GLU A 727 -14.04 -17.69 -11.42
C GLU A 727 -13.36 -19.00 -11.85
N GLY A 728 -12.19 -18.95 -12.53
CA GLY A 728 -11.40 -20.10 -12.96
C GLY A 728 -10.55 -20.77 -11.86
N GLY A 729 -9.57 -21.56 -12.27
CA GLY A 729 -8.73 -22.40 -11.41
C GLY A 729 -9.23 -23.85 -11.33
N TYR A 730 -8.36 -24.78 -11.73
CA TYR A 730 -8.72 -26.16 -12.03
C TYR A 730 -7.76 -27.18 -11.40
N CYS A 731 -6.66 -26.72 -10.80
CA CYS A 731 -5.87 -27.48 -9.84
C CYS A 731 -6.44 -27.36 -8.42
N LEU A 732 -7.03 -28.46 -7.90
CA LEU A 732 -7.67 -28.46 -6.57
C LEU A 732 -6.68 -28.14 -5.44
N GLN A 733 -5.43 -28.55 -5.58
CA GLN A 733 -4.40 -28.24 -4.60
C GLN A 733 -4.13 -26.73 -4.56
N GLN A 734 -4.02 -26.08 -5.71
CA GLN A 734 -3.81 -24.64 -5.77
C GLN A 734 -5.03 -23.85 -5.32
N LEU A 735 -6.25 -24.27 -5.68
CA LEU A 735 -7.48 -23.66 -5.16
C LEU A 735 -7.51 -23.69 -3.63
N ASN A 736 -7.16 -24.83 -3.02
CA ASN A 736 -7.10 -24.95 -1.57
C ASN A 736 -6.14 -23.94 -0.94
N ILE A 737 -4.92 -23.82 -1.48
CA ILE A 737 -3.87 -22.98 -0.93
C ILE A 737 -4.14 -21.50 -1.22
N CYS A 738 -4.35 -21.13 -2.49
CA CYS A 738 -4.53 -19.75 -2.93
C CYS A 738 -5.85 -19.16 -2.44
N GLY A 739 -6.97 -19.87 -2.62
CA GLY A 739 -8.28 -19.39 -2.17
C GLY A 739 -8.36 -19.20 -0.66
N SER A 740 -7.77 -20.11 0.13
CA SER A 740 -7.71 -19.92 1.59
C SER A 740 -6.72 -18.82 2.01
N ALA A 741 -5.69 -18.52 1.20
CA ALA A 741 -4.79 -17.40 1.43
C ALA A 741 -5.51 -16.06 1.25
N CYS A 742 -6.30 -15.88 0.19
CA CYS A 742 -7.14 -14.69 0.02
C CYS A 742 -8.10 -14.49 1.20
N VAL A 743 -8.80 -15.55 1.63
CA VAL A 743 -9.70 -15.46 2.81
C VAL A 743 -8.95 -15.03 4.07
N ALA A 744 -7.74 -15.53 4.31
CA ALA A 744 -6.91 -15.11 5.44
C ALA A 744 -6.52 -13.63 5.34
N THR A 745 -6.13 -13.17 4.15
CA THR A 745 -5.79 -11.75 3.92
C THR A 745 -7.01 -10.84 4.08
N LEU A 746 -8.19 -11.22 3.57
CA LEU A 746 -9.44 -10.48 3.77
C LEU A 746 -9.80 -10.32 5.26
N LEU A 747 -9.50 -11.34 6.07
CA LEU A 747 -9.64 -11.32 7.54
C LEU A 747 -8.63 -10.39 8.25
N GLY A 748 -7.65 -9.85 7.52
CA GLY A 748 -6.58 -9.01 8.06
C GLY A 748 -5.39 -9.78 8.60
N ASP A 749 -5.25 -11.08 8.30
CA ASP A 749 -3.98 -11.77 8.53
C ASP A 749 -2.92 -11.19 7.59
N THR A 750 -1.67 -11.19 8.04
CA THR A 750 -0.54 -10.78 7.20
C THR A 750 -0.55 -11.56 5.88
N PRO A 751 -0.38 -10.89 4.72
CA PRO A 751 -0.26 -11.59 3.46
C PRO A 751 0.98 -12.50 3.44
N ILE A 752 0.93 -13.55 2.63
CA ILE A 752 2.04 -14.48 2.49
C ILE A 752 3.26 -13.73 1.94
N ARG A 753 4.41 -13.87 2.60
CA ARG A 753 5.70 -13.34 2.13
C ARG A 753 6.14 -14.08 0.86
N CYS A 754 6.58 -13.35 -0.16
CA CYS A 754 7.06 -13.95 -1.40
C CYS A 754 8.44 -14.58 -1.18
N SER A 755 8.66 -15.77 -1.73
CA SER A 755 9.96 -16.44 -1.65
C SER A 755 11.01 -15.73 -2.52
N GLU A 756 12.29 -15.89 -2.18
CA GLU A 756 13.41 -15.34 -2.98
C GLU A 756 13.37 -15.78 -4.46
N ASP A 757 12.80 -16.95 -4.78
CA ASP A 757 12.64 -17.41 -6.17
C ASP A 757 11.42 -16.80 -6.88
N SER A 758 10.35 -16.47 -6.15
CA SER A 758 9.15 -15.80 -6.67
C SER A 758 9.29 -14.28 -6.79
N ALA A 759 10.18 -13.69 -5.98
CA ALA A 759 10.52 -12.26 -5.98
C ALA A 759 11.67 -11.91 -6.95
N LYS A 760 12.29 -12.91 -7.60
CA LYS A 760 13.26 -12.68 -8.68
C LYS A 760 12.56 -11.89 -9.77
N TYR A 761 12.88 -10.60 -9.82
CA TYR A 761 12.41 -9.70 -10.85
C TYR A 761 12.74 -10.29 -12.23
N PRO A 762 11.84 -10.15 -13.21
CA PRO A 762 12.09 -10.70 -14.53
C PRO A 762 13.40 -10.12 -15.06
N GLN A 763 14.37 -10.98 -15.35
CA GLN A 763 15.43 -10.63 -16.29
C GLN A 763 14.86 -10.38 -17.70
N ASP A 764 13.62 -10.82 -17.93
CA ASP A 764 12.94 -10.73 -19.22
C ASP A 764 12.44 -9.31 -19.49
N LEU A 765 12.84 -8.81 -20.65
CA LEU A 765 12.44 -7.53 -21.20
C LEU A 765 10.94 -7.48 -21.51
N VAL A 766 10.24 -8.62 -21.66
CA VAL A 766 8.85 -8.63 -22.16
C VAL A 766 7.82 -8.15 -21.13
N SER A 767 7.87 -8.55 -19.86
CA SER A 767 6.92 -8.05 -18.85
C SER A 767 7.09 -6.54 -18.63
N VAL A 768 8.33 -6.06 -18.58
CA VAL A 768 8.64 -4.62 -18.51
C VAL A 768 8.11 -3.87 -19.74
N ARG A 769 8.30 -4.43 -20.95
CA ARG A 769 7.75 -3.86 -22.19
C ARG A 769 6.22 -3.85 -22.19
N THR A 770 5.59 -4.91 -21.68
CA THR A 770 4.14 -5.01 -21.55
C THR A 770 3.62 -3.89 -20.66
N ILE A 771 4.17 -3.74 -19.44
CA ILE A 771 3.78 -2.66 -18.53
C ILE A 771 3.94 -1.29 -19.17
N ARG A 772 5.09 -1.01 -19.82
CA ARG A 772 5.32 0.26 -20.53
C ARG A 772 4.31 0.50 -21.65
N MET A 773 4.04 -0.52 -22.46
CA MET A 773 3.05 -0.44 -23.54
C MET A 773 1.65 -0.12 -22.99
N ILE A 774 1.21 -0.78 -21.90
CA ILE A 774 -0.08 -0.47 -21.27
C ILE A 774 -0.09 0.97 -20.78
N LYS A 775 0.97 1.43 -20.13
CA LYS A 775 1.08 2.83 -19.69
C LYS A 775 1.01 3.81 -20.86
N ASP A 776 1.69 3.52 -21.97
CA ASP A 776 1.69 4.37 -23.15
C ASP A 776 0.31 4.47 -23.81
N ILE A 777 -0.44 3.36 -23.83
CA ILE A 777 -1.81 3.31 -24.34
C ILE A 777 -2.77 4.07 -23.42
N HIS A 778 -2.60 3.94 -22.10
CA HIS A 778 -3.58 4.44 -21.12
C HIS A 778 -3.27 5.82 -20.51
N GLN A 779 -2.06 6.34 -20.63
CA GLN A 779 -1.70 7.68 -20.14
C GLN A 779 -2.57 8.83 -20.71
N PRO A 780 -3.18 8.76 -21.92
CA PRO A 780 -4.12 9.80 -22.35
C PRO A 780 -5.40 9.87 -21.51
N PHE A 781 -5.76 8.77 -20.82
CA PHE A 781 -6.97 8.65 -20.01
C PHE A 781 -6.68 8.80 -18.51
N TRP A 782 -5.51 8.33 -18.06
CA TRP A 782 -5.15 8.27 -16.65
C TRP A 782 -3.86 9.03 -16.40
N THR A 783 -3.98 10.15 -15.72
CA THR A 783 -2.86 11.06 -15.51
C THR A 783 -1.82 10.50 -14.52
N SER A 784 -2.23 9.56 -13.67
CA SER A 784 -1.36 8.77 -12.80
C SER A 784 -0.37 7.89 -13.57
N LEU A 785 -0.68 7.53 -14.83
CA LEU A 785 0.17 6.71 -15.69
C LEU A 785 1.13 7.52 -16.57
N PHE A 786 0.96 8.84 -16.66
CA PHE A 786 1.85 9.70 -17.45
C PHE A 786 3.30 9.48 -17.03
N SER A 787 4.09 8.97 -17.97
CA SER A 787 5.53 8.90 -17.87
C SER A 787 6.12 10.32 -17.87
N VAL A 788 7.38 10.44 -17.45
CA VAL A 788 8.03 11.76 -17.31
C VAL A 788 7.96 12.49 -18.65
N PRO A 789 7.56 13.78 -18.72
CA PRO A 789 7.14 14.37 -19.97
C PRO A 789 8.25 14.32 -21.01
N ASP A 790 7.95 13.67 -22.14
CA ASP A 790 8.76 13.82 -23.34
C ASP A 790 8.63 15.22 -23.96
N GLN A 791 7.71 16.05 -23.44
CA GLN A 791 7.22 17.27 -24.09
C GLN A 791 7.05 18.43 -23.09
N ASP A 792 7.24 19.65 -23.59
CA ASP A 792 7.10 20.92 -22.87
C ASP A 792 5.78 21.03 -22.07
N ASP A 793 5.81 21.77 -20.96
CA ASP A 793 4.66 22.06 -20.06
C ASP A 793 3.38 22.51 -20.81
N ASN A 794 3.51 23.04 -22.03
CA ASN A 794 2.38 23.44 -22.88
C ASN A 794 1.51 22.28 -23.39
N THR A 795 2.01 21.04 -23.49
CA THR A 795 1.20 19.89 -23.93
C THR A 795 0.37 19.31 -22.77
N ILE A 796 0.92 19.30 -21.56
CA ILE A 796 0.21 18.87 -20.34
C ILE A 796 -0.99 19.79 -20.08
N ASN A 797 -0.81 21.10 -20.24
CA ASN A 797 -1.91 22.06 -20.12
C ASN A 797 -2.99 21.84 -21.22
N LYS A 798 -2.59 21.52 -22.45
CA LYS A 798 -3.55 21.21 -23.54
C LYS A 798 -4.31 19.89 -23.32
N LEU A 799 -3.68 18.88 -22.71
CA LEU A 799 -4.34 17.62 -22.37
C LEU A 799 -5.26 17.77 -21.15
N ALA A 800 -4.85 18.52 -20.13
CA ALA A 800 -5.71 18.89 -19.00
C ALA A 800 -6.94 19.69 -19.48
N GLU A 801 -6.76 20.63 -20.42
CA GLU A 801 -7.88 21.33 -21.07
C GLU A 801 -8.80 20.40 -21.88
N ASN A 802 -8.27 19.31 -22.46
CA ASN A 802 -9.08 18.33 -23.19
C ASN A 802 -9.86 17.40 -22.25
N LEU A 803 -9.28 17.05 -21.09
CA LEU A 803 -9.94 16.30 -20.01
C LEU A 803 -11.01 17.15 -19.31
N GLU A 804 -10.75 18.44 -19.09
CA GLU A 804 -11.77 19.39 -18.61
C GLU A 804 -12.92 19.52 -19.62
N LYS A 805 -12.64 19.56 -20.94
CA LYS A 805 -13.69 19.56 -21.97
C LYS A 805 -14.52 18.28 -22.01
N THR A 806 -13.98 17.13 -21.59
CA THR A 806 -14.77 15.90 -21.43
C THR A 806 -15.58 15.91 -20.13
N SER A 807 -15.09 16.56 -19.07
CA SER A 807 -15.84 16.76 -17.82
C SER A 807 -17.00 17.75 -17.93
N ILE A 808 -16.97 18.66 -18.92
CA ILE A 808 -18.03 19.65 -19.20
C ILE A 808 -19.26 19.02 -19.91
N ILE A 809 -19.22 17.73 -20.27
CA ILE A 809 -20.39 16.99 -20.80
C ILE A 809 -21.33 16.52 -19.67
N ASN A 810 -21.01 16.80 -18.40
CA ASN A 810 -21.88 16.58 -17.24
C ASN A 810 -22.71 17.83 -16.88
N ASN A 811 -23.56 18.30 -17.81
CA ASN A 811 -24.73 19.12 -17.49
C ASN A 811 -25.97 18.60 -18.23
#